data_AF-A0A3R6DHW3-F1
#
_entry.id   AF-A0A3R6DHW3-F1
#
_cell.length_a   1.000
_cell.length_b   1.000
_cell.length_c   1.000
_cell.angle_alpha   90.00
_cell.angle_beta   90.00
_cell.angle_gamma   90.00
#
_symmetry.space_group_name_H-M   'P 1'
#
loop_
_entity.id
_entity.type
_entity.pdbx_description
1 polymer ?
#
loop_
_entity_poly.entity_id
_entity_poly.type
_entity_poly.pdbx_seq_one_letter_code
_entity_poly.pdbx_strand_id
1 'polypeptide(L)'
;MQRLFKTVKGSITVLVTLILVPTIFFTGFMVDLARIKLYGNQAVMTADNYGETVLTQYDNLLKELYGLFAVTQDEKALDNLDKLQGYVSSSFDPAQNNISWEHFEEVQDYLGMNTLDGFMPYQDADITLEKEFIPESHLSNHAVLDTQIGDFMRFRIAQNLLDDGSDLMDQISEVENAENDGKAIDKKLELDNEVEKLLEYAKNYYGILKEIRAYLDYIGAVNKQYLACQQTFKDLEATNAYIHYRAYVLADEEKMNVAIEKRSHNTEDEENTVEMTEEEQDLLDIYDDYINDAEAREEKFKEKINLQRGILEVTISEYDPIHHSNFESKVEDLKTEADKINRVETNLNTLKQELEDILSKDNITNELKTGIESQLKKVNELFSELPIYMELAEWIEEKDVSVNLEYRSEMTDIVECMEEAESNFLAGEKYDDQYKEQINGGKWHLFENIPAYAALYHSLENCFEGEEDDSKAKAKKKEANELKKQQEGALEENEVTNARDIPEVFGYETGVYNAKFDIKNLISSASDLFTINGLKNEANKLLLKLYTVEYDFGMFSSRTTNIKETEEKAESLTGYEMNRRINYLYQAELEYLLGGSNSSSQNLNAARDKILAVRAISNYTSTYSIKEINSTIVQISASAYAINPILGLTVESALRLAVATTETVSDWDNLKSGKKVVLTKMKKEDLTSPGKFANLLDIDLSAVEQDKGMDYDQYLKIMLIFLTTSDQLTQRTGNLIELNVNAAQINLQEDGTLTELNFKLDNAYTAVNASCSVKLGFVVMPDQFARQVIDGGMYQSLTEFEKNGYKFTVTRGY
;
A
#
# COMPACT_ATOMS: atom_id res chain seq x y z
N MET A 1 -61.54 -10.75 -108.06
CA MET A 1 -60.66 -11.64 -107.25
C MET A 1 -59.15 -11.44 -107.46
N GLN A 2 -58.67 -10.43 -108.21
CA GLN A 2 -57.22 -10.13 -108.32
C GLN A 2 -56.73 -8.97 -107.41
N ARG A 3 -57.63 -8.22 -106.77
CA ARG A 3 -57.27 -7.15 -105.81
C ARG A 3 -57.00 -7.64 -104.38
N LEU A 4 -57.43 -8.86 -104.04
CA LEU A 4 -57.32 -9.43 -102.68
C LEU A 4 -56.00 -10.18 -102.42
N PHE A 5 -55.26 -10.62 -103.44
CA PHE A 5 -54.01 -11.38 -103.25
C PHE A 5 -52.74 -10.52 -103.15
N LYS A 6 -52.82 -9.21 -103.42
CA LYS A 6 -51.67 -8.29 -103.27
C LYS A 6 -51.51 -7.75 -101.85
N THR A 7 -52.52 -7.85 -100.99
CA THR A 7 -52.46 -7.41 -99.58
C THR A 7 -51.98 -8.49 -98.61
N VAL A 8 -51.92 -9.77 -99.03
CA VAL A 8 -51.60 -10.92 -98.15
C VAL A 8 -50.11 -11.29 -98.16
N LYS A 9 -49.32 -10.79 -99.11
CA LYS A 9 -47.87 -11.06 -99.14
C LYS A 9 -47.07 -10.28 -98.08
N GLY A 10 -47.62 -9.17 -97.58
CA GLY A 10 -47.07 -8.45 -96.44
C GLY A 10 -47.61 -8.93 -95.09
N SER A 11 -48.77 -9.59 -95.03
CA SER A 11 -49.40 -9.96 -93.75
C SER A 11 -48.65 -11.06 -93.02
N ILE A 12 -48.06 -12.02 -93.73
CA ILE A 12 -47.22 -13.07 -93.13
C ILE A 12 -45.94 -12.45 -92.58
N THR A 13 -45.27 -11.59 -93.34
CA THR A 13 -44.07 -10.89 -92.87
C THR A 13 -44.38 -9.99 -91.69
N VAL A 14 -45.47 -9.20 -91.73
CA VAL A 14 -45.90 -8.35 -90.61
C VAL A 14 -46.29 -9.16 -89.38
N LEU A 15 -46.99 -10.29 -89.53
CA LEU A 15 -47.33 -11.20 -88.44
C LEU A 15 -46.07 -11.85 -87.84
N VAL A 16 -45.15 -12.33 -88.69
CA VAL A 16 -43.88 -12.89 -88.26
C VAL A 16 -43.04 -11.84 -87.55
N THR A 17 -42.94 -10.61 -88.06
CA THR A 17 -42.23 -9.51 -87.37
C THR A 17 -42.91 -9.13 -86.05
N LEU A 18 -44.26 -9.09 -86.01
CA LEU A 18 -45.04 -8.82 -84.78
C LEU A 18 -44.86 -9.89 -83.71
N ILE A 19 -44.52 -11.13 -84.07
CA ILE A 19 -44.26 -12.22 -83.12
C ILE A 19 -42.76 -12.32 -82.79
N LEU A 20 -41.91 -12.24 -83.81
CA LEU A 20 -40.47 -12.46 -83.71
C LEU A 20 -39.78 -11.33 -82.94
N VAL A 21 -40.19 -10.07 -83.13
CA VAL A 21 -39.59 -8.93 -82.43
C VAL A 21 -39.86 -9.00 -80.92
N PRO A 22 -41.10 -9.16 -80.43
CA PRO A 22 -41.35 -9.36 -79.00
C PRO A 22 -40.73 -10.64 -78.43
N THR A 23 -40.66 -11.71 -79.22
CA THR A 23 -40.04 -12.97 -78.76
C THR A 23 -38.54 -12.79 -78.57
N ILE A 24 -37.83 -12.19 -79.54
CA ILE A 24 -36.40 -11.88 -79.43
C ILE A 24 -36.15 -10.92 -78.26
N PHE A 25 -37.00 -9.91 -78.09
CA PHE A 25 -36.92 -8.98 -76.97
C PHE A 25 -37.08 -9.69 -75.62
N PHE A 26 -38.11 -10.53 -75.49
CA PHE A 26 -38.36 -11.26 -74.25
C PHE A 26 -37.28 -12.28 -73.92
N THR A 27 -36.78 -13.02 -74.93
CA THR A 27 -35.66 -13.96 -74.73
C THR A 27 -34.37 -13.20 -74.41
N GLY A 28 -34.11 -12.07 -75.06
CA GLY A 28 -32.97 -11.21 -74.77
C GLY A 28 -33.01 -10.66 -73.35
N PHE A 29 -34.16 -10.15 -72.93
CA PHE A 29 -34.40 -9.70 -71.56
C PHE A 29 -34.22 -10.83 -70.54
N MET A 30 -34.73 -12.03 -70.81
CA MET A 30 -34.53 -13.19 -69.95
C MET A 30 -33.06 -13.64 -69.87
N VAL A 31 -32.31 -13.54 -70.97
CA VAL A 31 -30.87 -13.81 -71.00
C VAL A 31 -30.12 -12.77 -70.17
N ASP A 32 -30.40 -11.49 -70.32
CA ASP A 32 -29.76 -10.43 -69.52
C ASP A 32 -30.14 -10.55 -68.02
N LEU A 33 -31.39 -10.91 -67.69
CA LEU A 33 -31.82 -11.15 -66.30
C LEU A 33 -31.14 -12.39 -65.69
N ALA A 34 -30.99 -13.47 -66.46
CA ALA A 34 -30.23 -14.64 -66.03
C ALA A 34 -28.75 -14.32 -65.82
N ARG A 35 -28.15 -13.52 -66.72
CA ARG A 35 -26.77 -13.03 -66.59
C ARG A 35 -26.61 -12.21 -65.31
N ILE A 36 -27.47 -11.22 -65.06
CA ILE A 36 -27.43 -10.39 -63.83
C ILE A 36 -27.42 -11.26 -62.57
N LYS A 37 -28.28 -12.28 -62.50
CA LYS A 37 -28.33 -13.19 -61.33
C LYS A 37 -27.07 -14.04 -61.19
N LEU A 38 -26.49 -14.49 -62.30
CA LEU A 38 -25.23 -15.24 -62.30
C LEU A 38 -24.03 -14.36 -61.92
N TYR A 39 -23.97 -13.11 -62.41
CA TYR A 39 -22.97 -12.12 -62.01
C TYR A 39 -23.00 -11.86 -60.52
N GLY A 40 -24.18 -11.68 -59.92
CA GLY A 40 -24.29 -11.46 -58.48
C GLY A 40 -23.70 -12.61 -57.66
N ASN A 41 -23.99 -13.85 -58.05
CA ASN A 41 -23.40 -15.03 -57.39
C ASN A 41 -21.87 -15.11 -57.60
N GLN A 42 -21.39 -14.88 -58.83
CA GLN A 42 -19.96 -14.90 -59.13
C GLN A 42 -19.22 -13.78 -58.39
N ALA A 43 -19.82 -12.59 -58.30
CA ALA A 43 -19.27 -11.45 -57.56
C ALA A 43 -19.18 -11.73 -56.07
N VAL A 44 -20.19 -12.36 -55.47
CA VAL A 44 -20.13 -12.80 -54.07
C VAL A 44 -19.02 -13.84 -53.86
N MET A 45 -18.91 -14.86 -54.72
CA MET A 45 -17.83 -15.86 -54.63
C MET A 45 -16.44 -15.24 -54.83
N THR A 46 -16.33 -14.26 -55.72
CA THR A 46 -15.07 -13.56 -55.99
C THR A 46 -14.68 -12.67 -54.81
N ALA A 47 -15.63 -11.93 -54.24
CA ALA A 47 -15.43 -11.16 -53.01
C ALA A 47 -15.02 -12.08 -51.85
N ASP A 48 -15.65 -13.25 -51.73
CA ASP A 48 -15.33 -14.25 -50.73
C ASP A 48 -13.88 -14.78 -50.86
N ASN A 49 -13.52 -15.30 -52.04
CA ASN A 49 -12.16 -15.77 -52.34
C ASN A 49 -11.12 -14.65 -52.17
N TYR A 50 -11.48 -13.41 -52.52
CA TYR A 50 -10.60 -12.26 -52.31
C TYR A 50 -10.38 -12.00 -50.82
N GLY A 51 -11.43 -12.08 -50.00
CA GLY A 51 -11.34 -11.99 -48.54
C GLY A 51 -10.42 -13.06 -47.95
N GLU A 52 -10.58 -14.33 -48.37
CA GLU A 52 -9.66 -15.41 -47.95
C GLU A 52 -8.23 -15.15 -48.39
N THR A 53 -8.03 -14.67 -49.62
CA THR A 53 -6.72 -14.32 -50.16
C THR A 53 -6.03 -13.22 -49.33
N VAL A 54 -6.78 -12.20 -48.89
CA VAL A 54 -6.27 -11.18 -47.97
C VAL A 54 -5.85 -11.79 -46.63
N LEU A 55 -6.65 -12.70 -46.07
CA LEU A 55 -6.31 -13.40 -44.82
C LEU A 55 -5.15 -14.40 -44.97
N THR A 56 -4.80 -14.85 -46.19
CA THR A 56 -3.58 -15.65 -46.37
C THR A 56 -2.30 -14.84 -46.14
N GLN A 57 -2.36 -13.51 -46.23
CA GLN A 57 -1.25 -12.60 -45.93
C GLN A 57 -1.21 -12.27 -44.44
N TYR A 58 -1.17 -13.29 -43.59
CA TYR A 58 -1.04 -13.10 -42.14
C TYR A 58 0.39 -12.73 -41.74
N ASP A 59 0.54 -12.11 -40.57
CA ASP A 59 1.84 -11.82 -39.99
C ASP A 59 2.51 -13.10 -39.46
N ASN A 60 3.56 -13.56 -40.16
CA ASN A 60 4.26 -14.79 -39.82
C ASN A 60 4.94 -14.72 -38.46
N LEU A 61 5.51 -13.57 -38.09
CA LEU A 61 6.26 -13.42 -36.85
C LEU A 61 5.32 -13.46 -35.64
N LEU A 62 4.18 -12.76 -35.73
CA LEU A 62 3.13 -12.81 -34.72
C LEU A 62 2.60 -14.24 -34.53
N LYS A 63 2.34 -14.96 -35.62
CA LYS A 63 1.86 -16.34 -35.56
C LYS A 63 2.90 -17.29 -34.99
N GLU A 64 4.16 -17.18 -35.40
CA GLU A 64 5.22 -18.08 -34.96
C GLU A 64 5.56 -17.86 -33.48
N LEU A 65 5.69 -16.62 -33.02
CA LEU A 65 6.04 -16.33 -31.63
C LEU A 65 4.86 -16.53 -30.68
N TYR A 66 3.65 -16.11 -31.07
CA TYR A 66 2.50 -15.99 -30.17
C TYR A 66 1.29 -16.85 -30.54
N GLY A 67 1.29 -17.47 -31.73
CA GLY A 67 0.16 -18.27 -32.20
C GLY A 67 -1.08 -17.48 -32.58
N LEU A 68 -0.97 -16.15 -32.67
CA LEU A 68 -2.07 -15.23 -33.00
C LEU A 68 -2.09 -14.93 -34.50
N PHE A 69 -3.27 -14.64 -35.03
CA PHE A 69 -3.50 -14.35 -36.43
C PHE A 69 -3.98 -12.92 -36.64
N ALA A 70 -3.22 -12.17 -37.43
CA ALA A 70 -3.63 -10.88 -37.96
C ALA A 70 -3.05 -10.70 -39.37
N VAL A 71 -3.68 -9.88 -40.20
CA VAL A 71 -3.15 -9.50 -41.51
C VAL A 71 -1.85 -8.72 -41.33
N THR A 72 -0.86 -8.99 -42.17
CA THR A 72 0.47 -8.36 -42.11
C THR A 72 0.40 -6.84 -42.30
N GLN A 73 1.30 -6.13 -41.62
CA GLN A 73 1.46 -4.67 -41.71
C GLN A 73 2.53 -4.25 -42.72
N ASP A 74 3.25 -5.20 -43.34
CA ASP A 74 4.26 -4.90 -44.35
C ASP A 74 3.59 -4.38 -45.63
N GLU A 75 3.82 -3.11 -45.96
CA GLU A 75 3.33 -2.46 -47.16
C GLU A 75 3.67 -3.25 -48.43
N LYS A 76 4.86 -3.88 -48.50
CA LYS A 76 5.25 -4.67 -49.68
C LYS A 76 4.43 -5.94 -49.82
N ALA A 77 4.08 -6.59 -48.72
CA ALA A 77 3.24 -7.77 -48.74
C ALA A 77 1.79 -7.40 -49.10
N LEU A 78 1.31 -6.26 -48.57
CA LEU A 78 0.00 -5.72 -48.88
C LEU A 78 -0.12 -5.21 -50.33
N ASP A 79 0.93 -4.65 -50.92
CA ASP A 79 0.99 -4.22 -52.32
C ASP A 79 1.06 -5.41 -53.28
N ASN A 80 1.66 -6.53 -52.85
CA ASN A 80 1.64 -7.78 -53.63
C ASN A 80 0.23 -8.40 -53.72
N LEU A 81 -0.75 -7.93 -52.94
CA LEU A 81 -2.16 -8.32 -53.13
C LEU A 81 -2.70 -7.92 -54.50
N ASP A 82 -2.15 -6.90 -55.17
CA ASP A 82 -2.59 -6.52 -56.52
C ASP A 82 -2.36 -7.62 -57.56
N LYS A 83 -1.28 -8.40 -57.40
CA LYS A 83 -1.03 -9.59 -58.24
C LYS A 83 -2.08 -10.67 -57.99
N LEU A 84 -2.50 -10.81 -56.73
CA LEU A 84 -3.50 -11.79 -56.31
C LEU A 84 -4.93 -11.34 -56.67
N GLN A 85 -5.21 -10.03 -56.70
CA GLN A 85 -6.44 -9.48 -57.28
C GLN A 85 -6.57 -9.87 -58.76
N GLY A 86 -5.47 -9.82 -59.52
CA GLY A 86 -5.43 -10.31 -60.90
C GLY A 86 -5.83 -11.78 -61.02
N TYR A 87 -5.37 -12.63 -60.10
CA TYR A 87 -5.76 -14.04 -60.05
C TYR A 87 -7.24 -14.22 -59.71
N VAL A 88 -7.75 -13.52 -58.69
CA VAL A 88 -9.14 -13.65 -58.25
C VAL A 88 -10.12 -13.11 -59.32
N SER A 89 -9.72 -12.03 -60.03
CA SER A 89 -10.46 -11.47 -61.17
C SER A 89 -10.48 -12.38 -62.41
N SER A 90 -9.49 -13.27 -62.58
CA SER A 90 -9.47 -14.25 -63.68
C SER A 90 -10.65 -15.23 -63.65
N SER A 91 -11.36 -15.32 -62.52
CA SER A 91 -12.59 -16.12 -62.42
C SER A 91 -13.72 -15.61 -63.33
N PHE A 92 -13.68 -14.33 -63.73
CA PHE A 92 -14.63 -13.73 -64.68
C PHE A 92 -14.14 -13.79 -66.14
N ASP A 93 -12.82 -13.70 -66.36
CA ASP A 93 -12.19 -13.88 -67.67
C ASP A 93 -10.96 -14.80 -67.57
N PRO A 94 -11.14 -16.11 -67.74
CA PRO A 94 -10.05 -17.09 -67.68
C PRO A 94 -9.03 -16.92 -68.81
N ALA A 95 -9.41 -16.28 -69.92
CA ALA A 95 -8.58 -16.10 -71.11
C ALA A 95 -7.60 -14.92 -70.97
N GLN A 96 -7.88 -13.97 -70.07
CA GLN A 96 -6.98 -12.87 -69.71
C GLN A 96 -5.87 -13.27 -68.72
N ASN A 97 -5.73 -14.56 -68.37
CA ASN A 97 -4.72 -15.04 -67.44
C ASN A 97 -3.29 -14.64 -67.85
N ASN A 98 -2.74 -13.62 -67.19
CA ASN A 98 -1.33 -13.21 -67.29
C ASN A 98 -0.42 -14.00 -66.33
N ILE A 99 -0.89 -15.12 -65.77
CA ILE A 99 -0.08 -15.95 -64.88
C ILE A 99 0.75 -16.91 -65.74
N SER A 100 2.01 -16.57 -65.96
CA SER A 100 2.99 -17.50 -66.52
C SER A 100 3.29 -18.58 -65.49
N TRP A 101 2.78 -19.79 -65.72
CA TRP A 101 3.13 -20.97 -64.95
C TRP A 101 4.50 -21.51 -65.39
N GLU A 102 5.56 -20.70 -65.27
CA GLU A 102 6.91 -21.05 -65.75
C GLU A 102 7.41 -22.42 -65.22
N HIS A 103 6.93 -22.85 -64.05
CA HIS A 103 7.32 -24.12 -63.42
C HIS A 103 6.50 -25.34 -63.90
N PHE A 104 5.50 -25.16 -64.76
CA PHE A 104 4.65 -26.22 -65.32
C PHE A 104 4.68 -26.26 -66.85
N GLU A 105 5.56 -25.49 -67.51
CA GLU A 105 5.68 -25.43 -68.98
C GLU A 105 5.84 -26.83 -69.60
N GLU A 106 6.69 -27.69 -69.03
CA GLU A 106 6.93 -29.06 -69.54
C GLU A 106 5.68 -29.96 -69.47
N VAL A 107 4.78 -29.71 -68.53
CA VAL A 107 3.55 -30.51 -68.34
C VAL A 107 2.39 -29.94 -69.15
N GLN A 108 2.32 -28.62 -69.33
CA GLN A 108 1.31 -27.94 -70.14
C GLN A 108 1.40 -28.29 -71.63
N ASP A 109 2.62 -28.39 -72.17
CA ASP A 109 2.87 -28.81 -73.56
C ASP A 109 2.51 -30.28 -73.80
N TYR A 110 2.70 -31.15 -72.79
CA TYR A 110 2.37 -32.57 -72.89
C TYR A 110 0.85 -32.85 -72.83
N LEU A 111 0.08 -32.00 -72.14
CA LEU A 111 -1.37 -32.12 -71.99
C LEU A 111 -2.19 -31.27 -72.98
N GLY A 112 -1.54 -30.41 -73.78
CA GLY A 112 -2.22 -29.56 -74.76
C GLY A 112 -3.12 -28.49 -74.14
N MET A 113 -2.82 -28.04 -72.92
CA MET A 113 -3.66 -27.10 -72.14
C MET A 113 -3.18 -25.64 -72.23
N ASN A 114 -2.76 -25.20 -73.42
CA ASN A 114 -2.39 -23.81 -73.64
C ASN A 114 -3.63 -23.07 -74.17
N THR A 115 -4.23 -22.26 -73.28
CA THR A 115 -5.49 -21.50 -73.42
C THR A 115 -6.78 -22.30 -73.13
N LEU A 116 -7.39 -22.02 -71.98
CA LEU A 116 -8.77 -22.38 -71.67
C LEU A 116 -9.69 -21.36 -72.34
N ASP A 117 -10.07 -21.61 -73.59
CA ASP A 117 -11.07 -20.80 -74.30
C ASP A 117 -12.44 -21.49 -74.18
N GLY A 118 -13.37 -20.82 -73.49
CA GLY A 118 -14.70 -21.33 -73.18
C GLY A 118 -15.67 -20.18 -73.03
N PHE A 119 -16.92 -20.37 -73.48
CA PHE A 119 -17.95 -19.34 -73.37
C PHE A 119 -18.18 -18.95 -71.91
N MET A 120 -17.69 -17.78 -71.51
CA MET A 120 -17.98 -17.16 -70.23
C MET A 120 -18.99 -16.03 -70.44
N PRO A 121 -20.22 -16.14 -69.91
CA PRO A 121 -21.28 -15.15 -70.12
C PRO A 121 -20.99 -13.79 -69.46
N TYR A 122 -19.87 -13.70 -68.73
CA TYR A 122 -19.45 -12.58 -67.90
C TYR A 122 -18.07 -12.00 -68.20
N GLN A 123 -17.49 -12.34 -69.35
CA GLN A 123 -16.15 -11.91 -69.77
C GLN A 123 -16.00 -10.37 -69.88
N ASP A 124 -17.05 -9.67 -70.32
CA ASP A 124 -17.00 -8.22 -70.56
C ASP A 124 -17.31 -7.36 -69.32
N ALA A 125 -17.40 -7.96 -68.11
CA ALA A 125 -17.68 -7.20 -66.90
C ALA A 125 -16.48 -6.37 -66.46
N ASP A 126 -16.74 -5.10 -66.14
CA ASP A 126 -15.77 -4.24 -65.47
C ASP A 126 -15.86 -4.49 -63.97
N ILE A 127 -14.76 -4.98 -63.39
CA ILE A 127 -14.70 -5.50 -62.03
C ILE A 127 -13.73 -4.64 -61.24
N THR A 128 -14.17 -4.20 -60.06
CA THR A 128 -13.31 -3.53 -59.09
C THR A 128 -13.39 -4.28 -57.77
N LEU A 129 -12.23 -4.73 -57.28
CA LEU A 129 -12.10 -5.35 -55.97
C LEU A 129 -11.64 -4.30 -54.97
N GLU A 130 -12.31 -4.25 -53.82
CA GLU A 130 -11.96 -3.35 -52.72
C GLU A 130 -11.82 -4.16 -51.43
N LYS A 131 -10.87 -3.76 -50.59
CA LYS A 131 -10.69 -4.30 -49.23
C LYS A 131 -10.88 -3.18 -48.23
N GLU A 132 -11.58 -3.47 -47.14
CA GLU A 132 -11.77 -2.55 -46.02
C GLU A 132 -11.63 -3.34 -44.72
N PHE A 133 -10.64 -2.99 -43.90
CA PHE A 133 -10.50 -3.62 -42.59
C PHE A 133 -11.62 -3.17 -41.66
N ILE A 134 -12.14 -4.11 -40.87
CA ILE A 134 -13.19 -3.79 -39.89
C ILE A 134 -12.52 -3.05 -38.73
N PRO A 135 -12.96 -1.82 -38.39
CA PRO A 135 -12.30 -1.01 -37.37
C PRO A 135 -12.18 -1.74 -36.02
N GLU A 136 -13.20 -2.47 -35.58
CA GLU A 136 -13.21 -3.16 -34.28
C GLU A 136 -12.51 -4.53 -34.29
N SER A 137 -11.92 -4.97 -35.41
CA SER A 137 -11.31 -6.31 -35.54
C SER A 137 -9.82 -6.35 -35.23
N HIS A 138 -9.21 -5.25 -34.78
CA HIS A 138 -7.80 -5.20 -34.43
C HIS A 138 -7.51 -5.90 -33.09
N LEU A 139 -6.29 -6.43 -32.93
CA LEU A 139 -5.89 -7.18 -31.74
C LEU A 139 -5.72 -6.32 -30.48
N SER A 140 -5.67 -4.99 -30.57
CA SER A 140 -5.73 -4.17 -29.35
C SER A 140 -7.13 -4.11 -28.73
N ASN A 141 -8.18 -4.57 -29.44
CA ASN A 141 -9.49 -4.76 -28.86
C ASN A 141 -9.47 -6.00 -27.96
N HIS A 142 -9.71 -5.83 -26.66
CA HIS A 142 -9.59 -6.89 -25.66
C HIS A 142 -10.43 -8.12 -26.01
N ALA A 143 -11.66 -7.92 -26.50
CA ALA A 143 -12.53 -9.04 -26.83
C ALA A 143 -11.98 -9.90 -27.99
N VAL A 144 -11.30 -9.29 -28.95
CA VAL A 144 -10.69 -9.98 -30.09
C VAL A 144 -9.45 -10.75 -29.62
N LEU A 145 -8.58 -10.09 -28.85
CA LEU A 145 -7.37 -10.72 -28.31
C LEU A 145 -7.69 -11.89 -27.39
N ASP A 146 -8.61 -11.70 -26.43
CA ASP A 146 -9.05 -12.75 -25.51
C ASP A 146 -9.65 -13.95 -26.25
N THR A 147 -10.40 -13.71 -27.33
CA THR A 147 -10.97 -14.79 -28.13
C THR A 147 -9.88 -15.60 -28.82
N GLN A 148 -8.89 -14.95 -29.44
CA GLN A 148 -7.78 -15.67 -30.08
C GLN A 148 -6.90 -16.42 -29.08
N ILE A 149 -6.57 -15.80 -27.95
CA ILE A 149 -5.85 -16.47 -26.85
C ILE A 149 -6.67 -17.65 -26.34
N GLY A 150 -7.97 -17.46 -26.14
CA GLY A 150 -8.89 -18.49 -25.70
C GLY A 150 -8.94 -19.68 -26.65
N ASP A 151 -9.02 -19.45 -27.96
CA ASP A 151 -8.99 -20.52 -28.97
C ASP A 151 -7.62 -21.21 -29.06
N PHE A 152 -6.52 -20.47 -28.92
CA PHE A 152 -5.17 -21.03 -28.84
C PHE A 152 -4.99 -21.91 -27.60
N MET A 153 -5.60 -21.55 -26.47
CA MET A 153 -5.46 -22.27 -25.20
C MET A 153 -6.52 -23.35 -24.97
N ARG A 154 -7.64 -23.32 -25.69
CA ARG A 154 -8.83 -24.16 -25.46
C ARG A 154 -8.55 -25.64 -25.25
N PHE A 155 -7.60 -26.18 -25.99
CA PHE A 155 -7.21 -27.60 -25.92
C PHE A 155 -5.97 -27.86 -25.05
N ARG A 156 -5.17 -26.83 -24.76
CA ARG A 156 -3.97 -26.92 -23.92
C ARG A 156 -4.31 -26.91 -22.44
N ILE A 157 -5.23 -26.04 -22.03
CA ILE A 157 -5.62 -25.90 -20.63
C ILE A 157 -6.48 -27.06 -20.15
N ALA A 158 -7.23 -27.72 -21.03
CA ALA A 158 -7.98 -28.91 -20.66
C ALA A 158 -7.06 -30.03 -20.13
N GLN A 159 -5.82 -30.15 -20.60
CA GLN A 159 -4.86 -31.11 -20.05
C GLN A 159 -4.30 -30.63 -18.70
N ASN A 160 -3.86 -29.37 -18.60
CA ASN A 160 -3.33 -28.81 -17.35
C ASN A 160 -4.37 -28.77 -16.21
N LEU A 161 -5.63 -28.44 -16.49
CA LEU A 161 -6.73 -28.48 -15.50
C LEU A 161 -7.14 -29.92 -15.12
N LEU A 162 -6.88 -30.92 -15.97
CA LEU A 162 -7.18 -32.32 -15.64
C LEU A 162 -6.06 -32.97 -14.82
N ASP A 163 -4.80 -32.57 -15.06
CA ASP A 163 -3.63 -33.11 -14.36
C ASP A 163 -3.32 -32.36 -13.04
N ASP A 164 -3.47 -31.01 -13.00
CA ASP A 164 -3.13 -30.14 -11.86
C ASP A 164 -4.32 -29.30 -11.33
N GLY A 165 -5.52 -29.43 -11.90
CA GLY A 165 -6.64 -28.50 -11.62
C GLY A 165 -7.26 -28.60 -10.23
N SER A 166 -7.01 -29.68 -9.47
CA SER A 166 -7.36 -29.70 -8.04
C SER A 166 -6.49 -28.73 -7.25
N ASP A 167 -5.18 -28.73 -7.51
CA ASP A 167 -4.20 -28.00 -6.70
C ASP A 167 -4.33 -26.49 -6.92
N LEU A 168 -4.58 -26.04 -8.15
CA LEU A 168 -4.84 -24.62 -8.44
C LEU A 168 -6.15 -24.14 -7.81
N MET A 169 -7.21 -24.95 -7.85
CA MET A 169 -8.51 -24.58 -7.27
C MET A 169 -8.47 -24.57 -5.74
N ASP A 170 -7.71 -25.50 -5.14
CA ASP A 170 -7.45 -25.51 -3.71
C ASP A 170 -6.64 -24.26 -3.30
N GLN A 171 -5.61 -23.88 -4.07
CA GLN A 171 -4.84 -22.63 -3.84
C GLN A 171 -5.70 -21.36 -4.00
N ILE A 172 -6.57 -21.30 -5.01
CA ILE A 172 -7.53 -20.21 -5.20
C ILE A 172 -8.47 -20.12 -3.99
N SER A 173 -8.96 -21.26 -3.49
CA SER A 173 -9.82 -21.32 -2.31
C SER A 173 -9.08 -20.90 -1.03
N GLU A 174 -7.80 -21.26 -0.87
CA GLU A 174 -6.96 -20.79 0.24
C GLU A 174 -6.77 -19.27 0.21
N VAL A 175 -6.60 -18.68 -0.98
CA VAL A 175 -6.47 -17.22 -1.12
C VAL A 175 -7.80 -16.49 -0.89
N GLU A 176 -8.93 -17.07 -1.26
CA GLU A 176 -10.25 -16.52 -0.90
C GLU A 176 -10.45 -16.49 0.63
N ASN A 177 -10.00 -17.53 1.34
CA ASN A 177 -10.01 -17.52 2.82
C ASN A 177 -9.05 -16.46 3.40
N ALA A 178 -7.91 -16.21 2.73
CA ALA A 178 -6.95 -15.17 3.12
C ALA A 178 -7.56 -13.75 3.04
N GLU A 179 -8.61 -13.51 2.24
CA GLU A 179 -9.30 -12.22 2.21
C GLU A 179 -9.94 -11.89 3.57
N ASN A 180 -10.71 -12.81 4.14
CA ASN A 180 -11.39 -12.58 5.41
C ASN A 180 -10.41 -12.59 6.58
N ASP A 181 -9.41 -13.46 6.56
CA ASP A 181 -8.29 -13.43 7.50
C ASP A 181 -7.57 -12.08 7.44
N GLY A 182 -7.30 -11.57 6.24
CA GLY A 182 -6.70 -10.25 6.01
C GLY A 182 -7.50 -9.12 6.63
N LYS A 183 -8.83 -9.09 6.43
CA LYS A 183 -9.73 -8.11 7.05
C LYS A 183 -9.74 -8.19 8.58
N ALA A 184 -9.74 -9.41 9.12
CA ALA A 184 -9.71 -9.62 10.57
C ALA A 184 -8.36 -9.17 11.16
N ILE A 185 -7.24 -9.48 10.49
CA ILE A 185 -5.91 -9.09 10.93
C ILE A 185 -5.73 -7.58 10.82
N ASP A 186 -6.16 -6.95 9.74
CA ASP A 186 -6.09 -5.49 9.58
C ASP A 186 -6.78 -4.76 10.73
N LYS A 187 -8.05 -5.11 11.00
CA LYS A 187 -8.79 -4.55 12.14
C LYS A 187 -8.18 -4.89 13.50
N LYS A 188 -7.56 -6.06 13.62
CA LYS A 188 -6.81 -6.41 14.82
C LYS A 188 -5.55 -5.54 14.98
N LEU A 189 -4.85 -5.20 13.91
CA LEU A 189 -3.68 -4.33 13.95
C LEU A 189 -4.07 -2.88 14.27
N GLU A 190 -5.22 -2.39 13.78
CA GLU A 190 -5.80 -1.11 14.20
C GLU A 190 -6.06 -1.10 15.72
N LEU A 191 -6.69 -2.17 16.24
CA LEU A 191 -6.93 -2.33 17.67
C LEU A 191 -5.62 -2.35 18.47
N ASP A 192 -4.61 -3.08 18.03
CA ASP A 192 -3.30 -3.15 18.70
C ASP A 192 -2.57 -1.79 18.70
N ASN A 193 -2.73 -0.99 17.66
CA ASN A 193 -2.19 0.37 17.60
C ASN A 193 -2.84 1.29 18.65
N GLU A 194 -4.16 1.18 18.85
CA GLU A 194 -4.85 1.92 19.92
C GLU A 194 -4.42 1.44 21.31
N VAL A 195 -4.18 0.13 21.50
CA VAL A 195 -3.62 -0.39 22.76
C VAL A 195 -2.19 0.11 23.02
N GLU A 196 -1.36 0.27 21.98
CA GLU A 196 -0.02 0.85 22.14
C GLU A 196 -0.08 2.33 22.55
N LYS A 197 -1.01 3.12 21.98
CA LYS A 197 -1.28 4.50 22.42
C LYS A 197 -1.74 4.54 23.88
N LEU A 198 -2.59 3.59 24.27
CA LEU A 198 -3.03 3.46 25.66
C LEU A 198 -1.85 3.22 26.61
N LEU A 199 -0.87 2.40 26.21
CA LEU A 199 0.35 2.18 27.00
C LEU A 199 1.17 3.47 27.16
N GLU A 200 1.28 4.27 26.11
CA GLU A 200 1.97 5.57 26.15
C GLU A 200 1.27 6.57 27.08
N TYR A 201 -0.06 6.71 26.98
CA TYR A 201 -0.82 7.59 27.88
C TYR A 201 -0.78 7.10 29.33
N ALA A 202 -0.84 5.79 29.56
CA ALA A 202 -0.66 5.22 30.90
C ALA A 202 0.74 5.52 31.48
N LYS A 203 1.79 5.54 30.63
CA LYS A 203 3.15 5.91 31.05
C LYS A 203 3.24 7.39 31.44
N ASN A 204 2.64 8.28 30.66
CA ASN A 204 2.61 9.72 30.96
C ASN A 204 1.81 10.00 32.25
N TYR A 205 0.63 9.37 32.38
CA TYR A 205 -0.20 9.42 33.57
C TYR A 205 0.57 8.97 34.81
N TYR A 206 1.28 7.84 34.71
CA TYR A 206 2.13 7.33 35.79
C TYR A 206 3.22 8.33 36.21
N GLY A 207 3.91 8.94 35.23
CA GLY A 207 4.94 9.95 35.50
C GLY A 207 4.41 11.11 36.34
N ILE A 208 3.26 11.66 35.95
CA ILE A 208 2.60 12.75 36.69
C ILE A 208 2.13 12.28 38.08
N LEU A 209 1.52 11.11 38.16
CA LEU A 209 1.05 10.55 39.43
C LEU A 209 2.19 10.30 40.42
N LYS A 210 3.37 9.90 39.93
CA LYS A 210 4.58 9.75 40.73
C LYS A 210 5.08 11.09 41.28
N GLU A 211 5.04 12.15 40.47
CA GLU A 211 5.39 13.49 40.94
C GLU A 211 4.42 13.96 42.04
N ILE A 212 3.11 13.70 41.87
CA ILE A 212 2.08 14.01 42.89
C ILE A 212 2.32 13.23 44.19
N ARG A 213 2.73 11.96 44.12
CA ARG A 213 3.07 11.15 45.30
C ARG A 213 4.19 11.79 46.14
N ALA A 214 5.14 12.47 45.50
CA ALA A 214 6.28 13.13 46.17
C ALA A 214 5.90 14.39 46.96
N TYR A 215 4.62 14.80 46.98
CA TYR A 215 4.18 16.02 47.64
C TYR A 215 4.45 16.02 49.17
N LEU A 216 4.36 14.87 49.83
CA LEU A 216 4.71 14.79 51.26
C LEU A 216 6.21 14.95 51.52
N ASP A 217 7.07 14.55 50.58
CA ASP A 217 8.52 14.78 50.67
C ASP A 217 8.82 16.28 50.57
N TYR A 218 8.10 16.98 49.69
CA TYR A 218 8.12 18.44 49.59
C TYR A 218 7.75 19.12 50.93
N ILE A 219 6.63 18.71 51.55
CA ILE A 219 6.24 19.25 52.88
C ILE A 219 7.31 18.95 53.94
N GLY A 220 7.88 17.75 53.93
CA GLY A 220 8.99 17.38 54.80
C GLY A 220 10.23 18.26 54.61
N ALA A 221 10.57 18.59 53.35
CA ALA A 221 11.68 19.46 53.01
C ALA A 221 11.45 20.90 53.49
N VAL A 222 10.25 21.46 53.29
CA VAL A 222 9.88 22.80 53.77
C VAL A 222 9.99 22.87 55.30
N ASN A 223 9.40 21.92 56.02
CA ASN A 223 9.47 21.87 57.48
C ASN A 223 10.91 21.74 58.00
N LYS A 224 11.75 20.98 57.30
CA LYS A 224 13.17 20.85 57.63
C LYS A 224 13.91 22.17 57.46
N GLN A 225 13.69 22.91 56.37
CA GLN A 225 14.34 24.20 56.16
C GLN A 225 13.83 25.27 57.12
N TYR A 226 12.54 25.24 57.46
CA TYR A 226 11.96 26.12 58.46
C TYR A 226 12.62 25.93 59.83
N LEU A 227 12.80 24.68 60.28
CA LEU A 227 13.55 24.38 61.50
C LEU A 227 15.01 24.86 61.45
N ALA A 228 15.65 24.76 60.27
CA ALA A 228 17.02 25.25 60.10
C ALA A 228 17.11 26.79 60.21
N CYS A 229 16.10 27.53 59.73
CA CYS A 229 15.98 28.98 59.97
C CYS A 229 15.91 29.27 61.47
N GLN A 230 15.00 28.61 62.20
CA GLN A 230 14.85 28.79 63.64
C GLN A 230 16.13 28.47 64.41
N GLN A 231 16.84 27.41 64.02
CA GLN A 231 18.10 27.03 64.63
C GLN A 231 19.20 28.06 64.35
N THR A 232 19.22 28.66 63.16
CA THR A 232 20.18 29.72 62.81
C THR A 232 20.04 30.91 63.75
N PHE A 233 18.82 31.36 64.04
CA PHE A 233 18.61 32.43 65.03
C PHE A 233 19.15 32.05 66.41
N LYS A 234 18.81 30.86 66.92
CA LYS A 234 19.29 30.38 68.23
C LYS A 234 20.81 30.27 68.30
N ASP A 235 21.44 29.78 67.24
CA ASP A 235 22.89 29.64 67.16
C ASP A 235 23.57 30.99 67.13
N LEU A 236 23.02 31.97 66.40
CA LEU A 236 23.54 33.33 66.36
C LEU A 236 23.35 34.05 67.70
N GLU A 237 22.20 33.89 68.36
CA GLU A 237 21.94 34.49 69.68
C GLU A 237 22.96 34.05 70.75
N ALA A 238 23.46 32.82 70.64
CA ALA A 238 24.43 32.26 71.58
C ALA A 238 25.88 32.75 71.33
N THR A 239 26.14 33.50 70.26
CA THR A 239 27.50 33.98 69.94
C THR A 239 27.88 35.23 70.73
N ASN A 240 29.15 35.31 71.14
CA ASN A 240 29.70 36.53 71.75
C ASN A 240 29.55 37.76 70.82
N ALA A 241 29.71 37.56 69.51
CA ALA A 241 29.52 38.61 68.51
C ALA A 241 28.11 39.21 68.55
N TYR A 242 27.07 38.39 68.68
CA TYR A 242 25.71 38.89 68.83
C TYR A 242 25.48 39.55 70.19
N ILE A 243 26.09 39.04 71.27
CA ILE A 243 26.03 39.69 72.59
C ILE A 243 26.61 41.12 72.52
N HIS A 244 27.76 41.31 71.88
CA HIS A 244 28.38 42.62 71.66
C HIS A 244 27.48 43.52 70.78
N TYR A 245 27.00 43.00 69.65
CA TYR A 245 26.07 43.69 68.75
C TYR A 245 24.80 44.17 69.48
N ARG A 246 24.16 43.27 70.22
CA ARG A 246 22.92 43.54 70.93
C ARG A 246 23.10 44.56 72.05
N ALA A 247 24.21 44.49 72.80
CA ALA A 247 24.52 45.49 73.82
C ALA A 247 24.71 46.88 73.20
N TYR A 248 25.38 46.96 72.06
CA TYR A 248 25.58 48.21 71.32
C TYR A 248 24.27 48.79 70.74
N VAL A 249 23.42 47.98 70.11
CA VAL A 249 22.14 48.43 69.53
C VAL A 249 21.15 48.92 70.58
N LEU A 250 21.17 48.33 71.78
CA LEU A 250 20.30 48.74 72.90
C LEU A 250 20.86 49.89 73.74
N ALA A 251 22.12 50.29 73.52
CA ALA A 251 22.74 51.39 74.25
C ALA A 251 22.12 52.74 73.85
N ASP A 252 22.04 53.67 74.81
CA ASP A 252 21.57 55.03 74.56
C ASP A 252 22.60 55.78 73.70
N GLU A 253 22.28 55.97 72.42
CA GLU A 253 23.17 56.54 71.42
C GLU A 253 23.68 57.94 71.81
N GLU A 254 22.81 58.80 72.36
CA GLU A 254 23.19 60.16 72.75
C GLU A 254 24.20 60.12 73.91
N LYS A 255 23.96 59.29 74.92
CA LYS A 255 24.87 59.13 76.06
C LYS A 255 26.20 58.47 75.65
N MET A 256 26.15 57.47 74.78
CA MET A 256 27.35 56.76 74.31
C MET A 256 28.26 57.70 73.50
N ASN A 257 27.69 58.53 72.62
CA ASN A 257 28.44 59.54 71.88
C ASN A 257 29.10 60.58 72.81
N VAL A 258 28.39 61.03 73.85
CA VAL A 258 28.96 61.92 74.88
C VAL A 258 30.13 61.26 75.62
N ALA A 259 30.02 59.98 75.96
CA ALA A 259 31.10 59.23 76.59
C ALA A 259 32.32 59.09 75.65
N ILE A 260 32.11 58.85 74.35
CA ILE A 260 33.16 58.76 73.34
C ILE A 260 33.89 60.10 73.17
N GLU A 261 33.14 61.21 73.12
CA GLU A 261 33.72 62.57 73.04
C GLU A 261 34.52 62.94 74.30
N LYS A 262 34.04 62.56 75.48
CA LYS A 262 34.81 62.72 76.73
C LYS A 262 36.09 61.90 76.71
N ARG A 263 36.04 60.65 76.23
CA ARG A 263 37.23 59.80 76.08
C ARG A 263 38.22 60.40 75.09
N SER A 264 37.78 60.85 73.91
CA SER A 264 38.67 61.46 72.91
C SER A 264 39.33 62.73 73.45
N HIS A 265 38.57 63.60 74.12
CA HIS A 265 39.10 64.79 74.79
C HIS A 265 40.15 64.44 75.86
N ASN A 266 39.85 63.47 76.72
CA ASN A 266 40.77 62.99 77.76
C ASN A 266 42.05 62.34 77.21
N THR A 267 42.01 61.84 75.96
CA THR A 267 43.18 61.25 75.28
C THR A 267 44.03 62.32 74.58
N GLU A 268 43.43 63.45 74.17
CA GLU A 268 44.10 64.55 73.46
C GLU A 268 44.66 65.64 74.40
N ASP A 269 44.09 65.84 75.59
CA ASP A 269 44.47 66.88 76.57
C ASP A 269 44.67 66.30 77.99
N GLU A 270 45.80 65.62 78.19
CA GLU A 270 46.13 64.91 79.45
C GLU A 270 46.26 65.84 80.68
N GLU A 271 46.44 67.15 80.51
CA GLU A 271 46.52 68.11 81.62
C GLU A 271 45.15 68.54 82.17
N ASN A 272 44.05 68.30 81.44
CA ASN A 272 42.71 68.79 81.77
C ASN A 272 41.59 67.75 81.59
N THR A 273 41.82 66.54 82.09
CA THR A 273 40.89 65.41 81.97
C THR A 273 39.56 65.63 82.69
N VAL A 274 38.45 65.30 82.03
CA VAL A 274 37.08 65.29 82.57
C VAL A 274 36.79 63.96 83.25
N GLU A 275 36.30 64.00 84.49
CA GLU A 275 35.96 62.80 85.28
C GLU A 275 34.79 62.04 84.62
N MET A 276 34.98 60.75 84.39
CA MET A 276 33.98 59.86 83.78
C MET A 276 33.13 59.18 84.86
N THR A 277 31.84 59.04 84.60
CA THR A 277 30.95 58.24 85.47
C THR A 277 31.10 56.75 85.18
N GLU A 278 30.67 55.91 86.13
CA GLU A 278 30.62 54.45 85.97
C GLU A 278 29.74 54.05 84.76
N GLU A 279 28.60 54.73 84.58
CA GLU A 279 27.70 54.54 83.42
C GLU A 279 28.37 54.94 82.07
N GLU A 280 29.22 55.97 82.06
CA GLU A 280 29.97 56.38 80.86
C GLU A 280 31.10 55.41 80.53
N GLN A 281 31.74 54.81 81.54
CA GLN A 281 32.75 53.76 81.35
C GLN A 281 32.12 52.47 80.79
N ASP A 282 30.98 52.04 81.33
CA ASP A 282 30.23 50.87 80.84
C ASP A 282 29.80 51.03 79.36
N LEU A 283 29.36 52.23 78.96
CA LEU A 283 29.02 52.53 77.56
C LEU A 283 30.24 52.49 76.62
N LEU A 284 31.42 52.90 77.11
CA LEU A 284 32.66 52.82 76.33
C LEU A 284 33.16 51.38 76.19
N ASP A 285 32.97 50.55 77.22
CA ASP A 285 33.30 49.13 77.17
C ASP A 285 32.39 48.41 76.14
N ILE A 286 31.08 48.72 76.12
CA ILE A 286 30.14 48.23 75.08
C ILE A 286 30.57 48.66 73.66
N TYR A 287 30.98 49.93 73.51
CA TYR A 287 31.48 50.44 72.22
C TYR A 287 32.77 49.74 71.77
N ASP A 288 33.72 49.54 72.68
CA ASP A 288 34.99 48.88 72.39
C ASP A 288 34.79 47.39 72.05
N ASP A 289 33.93 46.68 72.80
CA ASP A 289 33.58 45.28 72.53
C ASP A 289 32.93 45.13 71.14
N TYR A 290 32.05 46.06 70.76
CA TYR A 290 31.46 46.10 69.43
C TYR A 290 32.48 46.43 68.34
N ILE A 291 33.25 47.51 68.46
CA ILE A 291 34.18 47.96 67.40
C ILE A 291 35.32 46.95 67.19
N ASN A 292 35.84 46.35 68.25
CA ASN A 292 36.93 45.38 68.16
C ASN A 292 36.49 44.00 67.66
N ASP A 293 35.19 43.69 67.66
CA ASP A 293 34.62 42.47 67.11
C ASP A 293 34.10 42.67 65.67
N ALA A 294 34.87 42.23 64.69
CA ALA A 294 34.49 42.32 63.28
C ALA A 294 33.28 41.45 62.91
N GLU A 295 32.97 40.41 63.68
CA GLU A 295 31.82 39.53 63.45
C GLU A 295 30.53 40.11 64.08
N ALA A 296 30.63 41.11 64.97
CA ALA A 296 29.50 41.79 65.59
C ALA A 296 28.81 42.81 64.68
N ARG A 297 29.02 42.78 63.36
CA ARG A 297 28.43 43.73 62.40
C ARG A 297 27.05 43.24 61.93
N GLU A 298 26.09 44.16 61.86
CA GLU A 298 24.71 43.89 61.41
C GLU A 298 24.67 43.11 60.08
N GLU A 299 25.49 43.52 59.11
CA GLU A 299 25.58 42.90 57.79
C GLU A 299 25.96 41.42 57.86
N LYS A 300 26.79 41.00 58.83
CA LYS A 300 27.21 39.60 59.00
C LYS A 300 26.10 38.71 59.52
N PHE A 301 25.24 39.23 60.39
CA PHE A 301 24.05 38.51 60.82
C PHE A 301 23.01 38.45 59.70
N LYS A 302 22.76 39.58 59.02
CA LYS A 302 21.90 39.64 57.83
C LYS A 302 22.33 38.63 56.76
N GLU A 303 23.62 38.53 56.45
CA GLU A 303 24.13 37.60 55.43
C GLU A 303 23.77 36.14 55.77
N LYS A 304 23.98 35.72 57.02
CA LYS A 304 23.69 34.35 57.48
C LYS A 304 22.19 34.05 57.52
N ILE A 305 21.38 35.00 58.00
CA ILE A 305 19.91 34.86 58.07
C ILE A 305 19.31 34.81 56.66
N ASN A 306 19.70 35.76 55.79
CA ASN A 306 19.24 35.82 54.40
C ASN A 306 19.60 34.56 53.61
N LEU A 307 20.79 34.01 53.82
CA LEU A 307 21.19 32.75 53.18
C LEU A 307 20.22 31.62 53.54
N GLN A 308 19.94 31.42 54.83
CA GLN A 308 19.08 30.32 55.28
C GLN A 308 17.61 30.55 54.91
N ARG A 309 17.11 31.80 54.99
CA ARG A 309 15.76 32.16 54.52
C ARG A 309 15.63 31.95 53.00
N GLY A 310 16.63 32.34 52.22
CA GLY A 310 16.65 32.10 50.78
C GLY A 310 16.56 30.62 50.42
N ILE A 311 17.21 29.73 51.18
CA ILE A 311 17.07 28.27 50.98
C ILE A 311 15.62 27.81 51.25
N LEU A 312 14.96 28.35 52.29
CA LEU A 312 13.57 28.05 52.58
C LEU A 312 12.64 28.55 51.46
N GLU A 313 12.80 29.79 51.00
CA GLU A 313 11.99 30.38 49.91
C GLU A 313 12.14 29.61 48.60
N VAL A 314 13.37 29.23 48.24
CA VAL A 314 13.65 28.36 47.08
C VAL A 314 13.01 26.99 47.27
N THR A 315 13.09 26.41 48.47
CA THR A 315 12.43 25.13 48.75
C THR A 315 10.91 25.24 48.61
N ILE A 316 10.28 26.33 49.04
CA ILE A 316 8.84 26.56 48.89
C ILE A 316 8.46 26.71 47.40
N SER A 317 9.26 27.47 46.64
CA SER A 317 8.86 27.93 45.30
C SER A 317 9.38 27.05 44.16
N GLU A 318 10.45 26.27 44.38
CA GLU A 318 11.20 25.60 43.32
C GLU A 318 11.56 24.13 43.66
N TYR A 319 10.89 23.49 44.64
CA TYR A 319 11.14 22.06 44.91
C TYR A 319 10.73 21.19 43.72
N ASP A 320 11.63 20.29 43.34
CA ASP A 320 11.50 19.36 42.21
C ASP A 320 11.15 17.95 42.74
N PRO A 321 10.14 17.25 42.18
CA PRO A 321 9.33 17.61 41.00
C PRO A 321 8.07 18.43 41.27
N ILE A 322 7.67 18.59 42.55
CA ILE A 322 6.38 19.18 42.90
C ILE A 322 6.48 20.16 44.07
N HIS A 323 5.71 21.25 43.99
CA HIS A 323 5.60 22.27 45.03
C HIS A 323 4.22 22.93 44.94
N HIS A 324 3.90 23.82 45.88
CA HIS A 324 2.54 24.34 46.04
C HIS A 324 1.98 25.07 44.82
N SER A 325 2.84 25.58 43.92
CA SER A 325 2.45 26.43 42.80
C SER A 325 2.17 25.65 41.51
N ASN A 326 2.81 24.48 41.34
CA ASN A 326 2.62 23.62 40.18
C ASN A 326 1.65 22.45 40.42
N PHE A 327 1.25 22.18 41.66
CA PHE A 327 0.35 21.07 42.01
C PHE A 327 -0.95 21.06 41.20
N GLU A 328 -1.69 22.16 41.14
CA GLU A 328 -2.96 22.22 40.41
C GLU A 328 -2.77 22.00 38.90
N SER A 329 -1.65 22.47 38.35
CA SER A 329 -1.29 22.20 36.95
C SER A 329 -1.02 20.71 36.73
N LYS A 330 -0.35 20.04 37.66
CA LYS A 330 -0.09 18.59 37.57
C LYS A 330 -1.38 17.78 37.68
N VAL A 331 -2.34 18.21 38.50
CA VAL A 331 -3.66 17.58 38.58
C VAL A 331 -4.42 17.74 37.25
N GLU A 332 -4.35 18.92 36.62
CA GLU A 332 -4.97 19.14 35.31
C GLU A 332 -4.29 18.33 34.19
N ASP A 333 -2.95 18.21 34.22
CA ASP A 333 -2.20 17.34 33.31
C ASP A 333 -2.61 15.87 33.49
N LEU A 334 -2.80 15.42 34.75
CA LEU A 334 -3.25 14.07 35.07
C LEU A 334 -4.66 13.80 34.52
N LYS A 335 -5.59 14.75 34.68
CA LYS A 335 -6.94 14.69 34.10
C LYS A 335 -6.89 14.67 32.57
N THR A 336 -6.01 15.46 31.97
CA THR A 336 -5.80 15.48 30.52
C THR A 336 -5.33 14.13 29.99
N GLU A 337 -4.40 13.45 30.67
CA GLU A 337 -4.00 12.09 30.29
C GLU A 337 -5.12 11.06 30.53
N ALA A 338 -5.89 11.17 31.62
CA ALA A 338 -7.07 10.32 31.85
C ALA A 338 -8.14 10.49 30.75
N ASP A 339 -8.37 11.72 30.29
CA ASP A 339 -9.28 12.00 29.17
C ASP A 339 -8.81 11.37 27.86
N LYS A 340 -7.50 11.36 27.61
CA LYS A 340 -6.93 10.65 26.45
C LYS A 340 -7.19 9.15 26.54
N ILE A 341 -7.03 8.57 27.72
CA ILE A 341 -7.34 7.15 28.00
C ILE A 341 -8.82 6.84 27.72
N ASN A 342 -9.76 7.68 28.22
CA ASN A 342 -11.20 7.53 27.96
C ASN A 342 -11.55 7.61 26.45
N ARG A 343 -10.86 8.44 25.68
CA ARG A 343 -11.04 8.51 24.22
C ARG A 343 -10.56 7.23 23.54
N VAL A 344 -9.43 6.69 23.96
CA VAL A 344 -8.92 5.40 23.46
C VAL A 344 -9.87 4.26 23.80
N GLU A 345 -10.45 4.25 25.01
CA GLU A 345 -11.49 3.27 25.39
C GLU A 345 -12.65 3.26 24.39
N THR A 346 -13.14 4.45 24.01
CA THR A 346 -14.24 4.59 23.04
C THR A 346 -13.85 3.99 21.68
N ASN A 347 -12.66 4.32 21.18
CA ASN A 347 -12.15 3.77 19.92
C ASN A 347 -11.98 2.24 19.98
N LEU A 348 -11.40 1.73 21.07
CA LEU A 348 -11.20 0.30 21.29
C LEU A 348 -12.53 -0.46 21.29
N ASN A 349 -13.58 0.10 21.87
CA ASN A 349 -14.91 -0.52 21.87
C ASN A 349 -15.50 -0.59 20.46
N THR A 350 -15.36 0.48 19.65
CA THR A 350 -15.77 0.47 18.24
C THR A 350 -15.01 -0.58 17.43
N LEU A 351 -13.68 -0.57 17.50
CA LEU A 351 -12.83 -1.52 16.77
C LEU A 351 -13.10 -2.97 17.19
N LYS A 352 -13.31 -3.19 18.49
CA LYS A 352 -13.72 -4.50 19.01
C LYS A 352 -15.04 -4.97 18.37
N GLN A 353 -16.07 -4.13 18.35
CA GLN A 353 -17.37 -4.49 17.76
C GLN A 353 -17.23 -4.82 16.27
N GLU A 354 -16.50 -3.99 15.52
CA GLU A 354 -16.19 -4.26 14.11
C GLU A 354 -15.46 -5.60 13.92
N LEU A 355 -14.51 -5.91 14.81
CA LEU A 355 -13.76 -7.16 14.76
C LEU A 355 -14.64 -8.37 15.12
N GLU A 356 -15.50 -8.28 16.14
CA GLU A 356 -16.49 -9.32 16.47
C GLU A 356 -17.44 -9.59 15.30
N ASP A 357 -17.89 -8.52 14.61
CA ASP A 357 -18.73 -8.62 13.41
C ASP A 357 -17.99 -9.31 12.25
N ILE A 358 -16.71 -9.02 12.04
CA ILE A 358 -15.88 -9.70 11.03
C ILE A 358 -15.72 -11.18 11.38
N LEU A 359 -15.36 -11.49 12.63
CA LEU A 359 -15.16 -12.86 13.11
C LEU A 359 -16.44 -13.71 13.08
N SER A 360 -17.61 -13.08 13.07
CA SER A 360 -18.90 -13.75 12.94
C SER A 360 -19.18 -14.30 11.53
N LYS A 361 -18.46 -13.83 10.51
CA LYS A 361 -18.60 -14.27 9.12
C LYS A 361 -18.02 -15.66 8.92
N ASP A 362 -18.54 -16.39 7.92
CA ASP A 362 -18.01 -17.68 7.49
C ASP A 362 -16.64 -17.50 6.77
N ASN A 363 -15.83 -18.55 6.71
CA ASN A 363 -14.53 -18.61 6.00
C ASN A 363 -13.39 -17.75 6.61
N ILE A 364 -13.17 -17.88 7.92
CA ILE A 364 -11.98 -17.39 8.63
C ILE A 364 -11.24 -18.59 9.23
N THR A 365 -9.90 -18.59 9.22
CA THR A 365 -9.10 -19.65 9.81
C THR A 365 -9.44 -19.82 11.30
N ASN A 366 -9.81 -21.03 11.71
CA ASN A 366 -10.34 -21.30 13.05
C ASN A 366 -9.36 -20.95 14.17
N GLU A 367 -8.07 -21.23 13.97
CA GLU A 367 -7.00 -20.92 14.92
C GLU A 367 -6.81 -19.40 15.09
N LEU A 368 -6.86 -18.66 13.98
CA LEU A 368 -6.83 -17.19 13.99
C LEU A 368 -8.04 -16.63 14.72
N LYS A 369 -9.25 -17.09 14.37
CA LYS A 369 -10.50 -16.67 15.00
C LYS A 369 -10.45 -16.89 16.52
N THR A 370 -10.15 -18.12 16.95
CA THR A 370 -10.10 -18.47 18.37
C THR A 370 -9.03 -17.66 19.11
N GLY A 371 -7.89 -17.42 18.46
CA GLY A 371 -6.81 -16.60 19.01
C GLY A 371 -7.20 -15.14 19.21
N ILE A 372 -7.82 -14.52 18.20
CA ILE A 372 -8.31 -13.14 18.29
C ILE A 372 -9.44 -13.04 19.32
N GLU A 373 -10.40 -13.97 19.36
CA GLU A 373 -11.47 -14.00 20.37
C GLU A 373 -10.90 -14.06 21.81
N SER A 374 -9.84 -14.84 22.02
CA SER A 374 -9.14 -14.89 23.32
C SER A 374 -8.50 -13.56 23.70
N GLN A 375 -7.93 -12.83 22.73
CA GLN A 375 -7.35 -11.50 22.97
C GLN A 375 -8.44 -10.45 23.21
N LEU A 376 -9.56 -10.50 22.47
CA LEU A 376 -10.70 -9.62 22.69
C LEU A 376 -11.31 -9.80 24.09
N LYS A 377 -11.27 -11.02 24.64
CA LYS A 377 -11.62 -11.23 26.05
C LYS A 377 -10.70 -10.48 27.01
N LYS A 378 -9.40 -10.38 26.71
CA LYS A 378 -8.45 -9.58 27.50
C LYS A 378 -8.69 -8.08 27.37
N VAL A 379 -9.06 -7.61 26.19
CA VAL A 379 -9.52 -6.22 25.99
C VAL A 379 -10.79 -5.93 26.81
N ASN A 380 -11.72 -6.89 26.89
CA ASN A 380 -12.91 -6.76 27.74
C ASN A 380 -12.59 -6.68 29.23
N GLU A 381 -11.62 -7.48 29.70
CA GLU A 381 -11.13 -7.41 31.07
C GLU A 381 -10.52 -6.02 31.37
N LEU A 382 -9.76 -5.47 30.42
CA LEU A 382 -9.14 -4.14 30.52
C LEU A 382 -10.15 -3.00 30.65
N PHE A 383 -11.30 -3.04 29.98
CA PHE A 383 -12.33 -1.99 30.09
C PHE A 383 -12.82 -1.76 31.53
N SER A 384 -12.71 -2.75 32.42
CA SER A 384 -13.07 -2.58 33.82
C SER A 384 -12.07 -1.74 34.63
N GLU A 385 -10.86 -1.54 34.12
CA GLU A 385 -9.78 -0.81 34.79
C GLU A 385 -9.62 0.63 34.28
N LEU A 386 -10.07 0.93 33.05
CA LEU A 386 -9.89 2.25 32.43
C LEU A 386 -10.60 3.41 33.17
N PRO A 387 -11.83 3.25 33.71
CA PRO A 387 -12.49 4.34 34.45
C PRO A 387 -11.70 4.82 35.67
N ILE A 388 -10.88 3.94 36.28
CA ILE A 388 -10.13 4.24 37.51
C ILE A 388 -9.15 5.40 37.29
N TYR A 389 -8.63 5.61 36.08
CA TYR A 389 -7.70 6.70 35.78
C TYR A 389 -8.34 8.08 35.97
N MET A 390 -9.59 8.25 35.52
CA MET A 390 -10.32 9.50 35.72
C MET A 390 -10.80 9.62 37.17
N GLU A 391 -11.33 8.54 37.75
CA GLU A 391 -11.79 8.53 39.14
C GLU A 391 -10.67 8.93 40.12
N LEU A 392 -9.44 8.44 39.91
CA LEU A 392 -8.28 8.81 40.72
C LEU A 392 -7.91 10.30 40.53
N ALA A 393 -7.91 10.80 39.29
CA ALA A 393 -7.57 12.20 39.03
C ALA A 393 -8.58 13.16 39.66
N GLU A 394 -9.88 12.86 39.54
CA GLU A 394 -10.96 13.62 40.19
C GLU A 394 -10.88 13.52 41.72
N TRP A 395 -10.51 12.35 42.26
CA TRP A 395 -10.34 12.19 43.70
C TRP A 395 -9.20 13.03 44.26
N ILE A 396 -8.04 13.08 43.58
CA ILE A 396 -6.91 13.94 43.99
C ILE A 396 -7.33 15.41 43.95
N GLU A 397 -8.05 15.82 42.89
CA GLU A 397 -8.60 17.17 42.78
C GLU A 397 -9.53 17.52 43.95
N GLU A 398 -10.50 16.64 44.25
CA GLU A 398 -11.49 16.85 45.31
C GLU A 398 -10.82 16.93 46.70
N LYS A 399 -9.83 16.09 46.96
CA LYS A 399 -9.24 15.95 48.31
C LYS A 399 -8.10 16.91 48.58
N ASP A 400 -7.21 17.15 47.62
CA ASP A 400 -5.91 17.75 47.92
C ASP A 400 -5.72 19.17 47.36
N VAL A 401 -6.57 19.65 46.44
CA VAL A 401 -6.50 21.06 45.98
C VAL A 401 -6.80 22.03 47.11
N SER A 402 -7.81 21.74 47.93
CA SER A 402 -8.14 22.58 49.10
C SER A 402 -7.02 22.58 50.14
N VAL A 403 -6.40 21.41 50.37
CA VAL A 403 -5.27 21.24 51.29
C VAL A 403 -4.02 21.98 50.78
N ASN A 404 -3.74 21.94 49.47
CA ASN A 404 -2.64 22.70 48.85
C ASN A 404 -2.80 24.21 49.07
N LEU A 405 -4.01 24.74 48.95
CA LEU A 405 -4.30 26.16 49.21
C LEU A 405 -4.08 26.53 50.69
N GLU A 406 -4.47 25.66 51.62
CA GLU A 406 -4.16 25.85 53.04
C GLU A 406 -2.65 25.87 53.29
N TYR A 407 -1.92 24.88 52.76
CA TYR A 407 -0.46 24.83 52.90
C TYR A 407 0.24 26.05 52.30
N ARG A 408 -0.24 26.56 51.16
CA ARG A 408 0.28 27.81 50.57
C ARG A 408 0.13 29.00 51.52
N SER A 409 -1.01 29.10 52.21
CA SER A 409 -1.22 30.13 53.23
C SER A 409 -0.29 29.92 54.43
N GLU A 410 -0.17 28.69 54.93
CA GLU A 410 0.73 28.36 56.05
C GLU A 410 2.21 28.65 55.70
N MET A 411 2.64 28.38 54.46
CA MET A 411 3.98 28.70 53.96
C MET A 411 4.22 30.22 53.92
N THR A 412 3.22 31.00 53.52
CA THR A 412 3.30 32.46 53.51
C THR A 412 3.44 33.00 54.94
N ASP A 413 2.60 32.52 55.87
CA ASP A 413 2.69 32.84 57.30
C ASP A 413 4.07 32.48 57.89
N ILE A 414 4.65 31.35 57.47
CA ILE A 414 5.99 30.91 57.90
C ILE A 414 7.06 31.90 57.42
N VAL A 415 7.02 32.30 56.15
CA VAL A 415 8.00 33.26 55.59
C VAL A 415 7.86 34.62 56.29
N GLU A 416 6.65 35.15 56.41
CA GLU A 416 6.38 36.42 57.12
C GLU A 416 6.87 36.37 58.57
N CYS A 417 6.65 35.24 59.27
CA CYS A 417 7.17 35.03 60.62
C CYS A 417 8.71 35.06 60.67
N MET A 418 9.40 34.54 59.64
CA MET A 418 10.87 34.63 59.55
C MET A 418 11.36 36.05 59.26
N GLU A 419 10.62 36.84 58.48
CA GLU A 419 10.93 38.25 58.24
C GLU A 419 10.77 39.10 59.51
N GLU A 420 9.69 38.88 60.26
CA GLU A 420 9.47 39.54 61.55
C GLU A 420 10.56 39.13 62.56
N ALA A 421 10.94 37.85 62.57
CA ALA A 421 12.03 37.37 63.41
C ALA A 421 13.38 38.02 63.06
N GLU A 422 13.70 38.18 61.78
CA GLU A 422 14.88 38.92 61.34
C GLU A 422 14.85 40.36 61.86
N SER A 423 13.72 41.07 61.67
CA SER A 423 13.58 42.46 62.11
C SER A 423 13.79 42.62 63.62
N ASN A 424 13.17 41.76 64.43
CA ASN A 424 13.27 41.80 65.89
C ASN A 424 14.68 41.42 66.38
N PHE A 425 15.30 40.41 65.75
CA PHE A 425 16.67 40.01 66.03
C PHE A 425 17.66 41.17 65.77
N LEU A 426 17.50 41.86 64.65
CA LEU A 426 18.37 43.00 64.31
C LEU A 426 18.13 44.22 65.20
N ALA A 427 16.91 44.43 65.71
CA ALA A 427 16.60 45.47 66.69
C ALA A 427 17.15 45.18 68.10
N GLY A 428 17.76 44.00 68.33
CA GLY A 428 18.29 43.60 69.64
C GLY A 428 17.23 43.21 70.67
N GLU A 429 15.97 43.09 70.25
CA GLU A 429 14.87 42.67 71.10
C GLU A 429 15.07 41.20 71.55
N LYS A 430 14.53 40.84 72.72
CA LYS A 430 14.54 39.43 73.13
C LYS A 430 13.50 38.70 72.28
N TYR A 431 13.97 37.77 71.47
CA TYR A 431 13.10 36.89 70.72
C TYR A 431 12.42 35.92 71.69
N ASP A 432 11.12 36.08 71.93
CA ASP A 432 10.31 35.12 72.71
C ASP A 432 9.56 34.20 71.73
N ASP A 433 9.43 32.92 72.09
CA ASP A 433 9.12 31.74 71.26
C ASP A 433 7.80 31.78 70.44
N GLN A 434 7.56 32.80 69.61
CA GLN A 434 6.34 32.99 68.81
C GLN A 434 6.46 32.46 67.37
N TYR A 435 7.28 31.44 67.15
CA TYR A 435 7.34 30.78 65.84
C TYR A 435 6.00 30.13 65.50
N LYS A 436 5.62 30.17 64.21
CA LYS A 436 4.49 29.40 63.68
C LYS A 436 4.74 27.90 63.80
N GLU A 437 3.66 27.12 63.92
CA GLU A 437 3.72 25.66 63.86
C GLU A 437 4.23 25.19 62.50
N GLN A 438 4.84 24.00 62.46
CA GLN A 438 5.21 23.33 61.21
C GLN A 438 3.96 22.96 60.42
N ILE A 439 4.12 22.87 59.09
CA ILE A 439 3.06 22.43 58.20
C ILE A 439 2.67 21.00 58.56
N ASN A 440 1.39 20.79 58.88
CA ASN A 440 0.89 19.49 59.26
C ASN A 440 0.63 18.62 58.02
N GLY A 441 1.65 17.86 57.60
CA GLY A 441 1.55 16.93 56.47
C GLY A 441 0.43 15.88 56.60
N GLY A 442 -0.11 15.64 57.80
CA GLY A 442 -1.22 14.72 58.03
C GLY A 442 -2.57 15.18 57.45
N LYS A 443 -2.68 16.43 56.95
CA LYS A 443 -3.87 16.88 56.20
C LYS A 443 -3.91 16.34 54.77
N TRP A 444 -2.77 15.90 54.23
CA TRP A 444 -2.67 15.41 52.85
C TRP A 444 -3.26 14.01 52.70
N HIS A 445 -4.04 13.79 51.65
CA HIS A 445 -4.67 12.50 51.40
C HIS A 445 -3.79 11.66 50.46
N LEU A 446 -3.35 10.50 50.94
CA LEU A 446 -2.63 9.55 50.09
C LEU A 446 -3.63 8.67 49.33
N PHE A 447 -3.63 8.76 48.00
CA PHE A 447 -4.44 7.88 47.14
C PHE A 447 -4.11 6.39 47.36
N GLU A 448 -2.88 6.07 47.79
CA GLU A 448 -2.43 4.71 48.15
C GLU A 448 -3.26 4.08 49.30
N ASN A 449 -4.01 4.88 50.06
CA ASN A 449 -4.92 4.36 51.08
C ASN A 449 -6.20 3.73 50.49
N ILE A 450 -6.50 4.01 49.21
CA ILE A 450 -7.65 3.42 48.51
C ILE A 450 -7.15 2.22 47.70
N PRO A 451 -7.64 0.99 47.99
CA PRO A 451 -7.11 -0.23 47.38
C PRO A 451 -7.08 -0.23 45.85
N ALA A 452 -8.11 0.35 45.20
CA ALA A 452 -8.18 0.42 43.74
C ALA A 452 -7.07 1.32 43.15
N TYR A 453 -6.83 2.48 43.77
CA TYR A 453 -5.82 3.44 43.33
C TYR A 453 -4.40 2.96 43.62
N ALA A 454 -4.20 2.32 44.78
CA ALA A 454 -2.95 1.64 45.10
C ALA A 454 -2.63 0.52 44.10
N ALA A 455 -3.62 -0.30 43.75
CA ALA A 455 -3.47 -1.36 42.76
C ALA A 455 -3.10 -0.81 41.37
N LEU A 456 -3.76 0.27 40.92
CA LEU A 456 -3.42 0.96 39.68
C LEU A 456 -1.99 1.51 39.72
N TYR A 457 -1.63 2.26 40.77
CA TYR A 457 -0.29 2.84 40.91
C TYR A 457 0.81 1.76 40.89
N HIS A 458 0.66 0.67 41.66
CA HIS A 458 1.64 -0.41 41.66
C HIS A 458 1.70 -1.19 40.34
N SER A 459 0.56 -1.35 39.65
CA SER A 459 0.54 -1.94 38.29
C SER A 459 1.35 -1.10 37.31
N LEU A 460 1.17 0.23 37.34
CA LEU A 460 1.92 1.18 36.51
C LEU A 460 3.40 1.25 36.90
N GLU A 461 3.71 1.30 38.20
CA GLU A 461 5.07 1.28 38.75
C GLU A 461 5.81 0.03 38.29
N ASN A 462 5.23 -1.17 38.43
CA ASN A 462 5.84 -2.40 37.92
C ASN A 462 5.93 -2.44 36.38
N CYS A 463 5.03 -1.75 35.67
CA CYS A 463 5.04 -1.67 34.21
C CYS A 463 6.15 -0.75 33.68
N PHE A 464 6.42 0.37 34.36
CA PHE A 464 7.30 1.43 33.84
C PHE A 464 8.60 1.64 34.64
N GLU A 465 8.67 1.15 35.87
CA GLU A 465 9.88 1.21 36.71
C GLU A 465 10.56 -0.16 36.81
N GLY A 466 11.89 -0.11 36.99
CA GLY A 466 12.84 -1.21 36.78
C GLY A 466 13.83 -0.86 35.67
N GLU A 467 15.03 -1.44 35.68
CA GLU A 467 15.89 -1.38 34.47
C GLU A 467 15.04 -1.94 33.31
N GLU A 468 15.15 -1.37 32.10
CA GLU A 468 14.32 -1.75 30.93
C GLU A 468 14.30 -3.28 30.62
N ASP A 469 15.18 -4.06 31.27
CA ASP A 469 15.43 -5.50 31.15
C ASP A 469 14.94 -6.40 32.31
N ASP A 470 14.39 -5.91 33.41
CA ASP A 470 14.15 -6.76 34.60
C ASP A 470 13.01 -7.79 34.44
N SER A 471 12.06 -7.55 33.53
CA SER A 471 10.99 -8.51 33.21
C SER A 471 11.23 -9.12 31.83
N LYS A 472 11.29 -10.47 31.79
CA LYS A 472 11.47 -11.24 30.54
C LYS A 472 10.53 -10.77 29.43
N ALA A 473 9.30 -10.41 29.74
CA ALA A 473 8.33 -9.96 28.74
C ALA A 473 8.66 -8.59 28.12
N LYS A 474 9.17 -7.63 28.90
CA LYS A 474 9.57 -6.30 28.40
C LYS A 474 10.78 -6.43 27.46
N ALA A 475 11.80 -7.20 27.85
CA ALA A 475 12.96 -7.49 27.01
C ALA A 475 12.54 -8.15 25.69
N LYS A 476 11.65 -9.15 25.74
CA LYS A 476 11.13 -9.81 24.53
C LYS A 476 10.32 -8.89 23.62
N LYS A 477 9.55 -7.92 24.15
CA LYS A 477 8.88 -6.89 23.32
C LYS A 477 9.90 -6.00 22.60
N LYS A 478 10.97 -5.59 23.29
CA LYS A 478 12.05 -4.78 22.70
C LYS A 478 12.79 -5.54 21.60
N GLU A 479 13.23 -6.78 21.88
CA GLU A 479 13.84 -7.68 20.90
C GLU A 479 12.94 -7.89 19.67
N ALA A 480 11.62 -8.07 19.88
CA ALA A 480 10.65 -8.23 18.80
C ALA A 480 10.57 -6.99 17.90
N ASN A 481 10.48 -5.80 18.50
CA ASN A 481 10.42 -4.55 17.75
C ASN A 481 11.72 -4.25 16.98
N GLU A 482 12.87 -4.54 17.58
CA GLU A 482 14.18 -4.41 16.94
C GLU A 482 14.33 -5.38 15.76
N LEU A 483 13.97 -6.65 15.96
CA LEU A 483 13.98 -7.66 14.89
C LEU A 483 13.04 -7.25 13.75
N LYS A 484 11.80 -6.84 14.07
CA LYS A 484 10.84 -6.35 13.07
C LYS A 484 11.44 -5.23 12.23
N LYS A 485 11.99 -4.20 12.87
CA LYS A 485 12.60 -3.06 12.18
C LYS A 485 13.80 -3.46 11.32
N GLN A 486 14.62 -4.39 11.79
CA GLN A 486 15.75 -4.93 11.02
C GLN A 486 15.27 -5.65 9.75
N GLN A 487 14.21 -6.46 9.84
CA GLN A 487 13.66 -7.19 8.70
C GLN A 487 12.97 -6.24 7.71
N GLU A 488 12.21 -5.24 8.19
CA GLU A 488 11.60 -4.21 7.32
C GLU A 488 12.66 -3.42 6.55
N GLY A 489 13.77 -3.07 7.20
CA GLY A 489 14.89 -2.38 6.55
C GLY A 489 15.55 -3.17 5.41
N ALA A 490 15.46 -4.50 5.40
CA ALA A 490 16.03 -5.34 4.35
C ALA A 490 15.26 -5.27 3.01
N LEU A 491 14.05 -4.69 3.01
CA LEU A 491 13.18 -4.58 1.83
C LEU A 491 12.95 -3.13 1.37
N GLU A 492 13.61 -2.15 2.01
CA GLU A 492 13.51 -0.74 1.62
C GLU A 492 14.20 -0.44 0.26
N GLU A 493 15.16 -1.26 -0.15
CA GLU A 493 15.85 -1.08 -1.43
C GLU A 493 15.01 -1.58 -2.62
N ASN A 494 15.14 -0.90 -3.76
CA ASN A 494 14.53 -1.33 -5.02
C ASN A 494 15.14 -2.65 -5.49
N GLU A 495 14.33 -3.50 -6.11
CA GLU A 495 14.81 -4.73 -6.72
C GLU A 495 15.82 -4.41 -7.84
N VAL A 496 17.00 -4.99 -7.73
CA VAL A 496 18.03 -4.94 -8.77
C VAL A 496 17.56 -5.77 -9.96
N THR A 497 17.73 -5.20 -11.16
CA THR A 497 17.35 -5.87 -12.41
C THR A 497 18.26 -5.45 -13.56
N ASN A 498 18.41 -6.37 -14.51
CA ASN A 498 19.03 -6.12 -15.81
C ASN A 498 17.98 -5.96 -16.92
N ALA A 499 16.68 -6.14 -16.63
CA ALA A 499 15.61 -5.99 -17.60
C ALA A 499 15.56 -4.57 -18.16
N ARG A 500 15.10 -4.42 -19.41
CA ARG A 500 15.00 -3.12 -20.07
C ARG A 500 13.83 -2.32 -19.52
N ASP A 501 13.88 -1.02 -19.63
CA ASP A 501 12.69 -0.17 -19.43
C ASP A 501 11.97 0.05 -20.78
N ILE A 502 10.67 0.30 -20.69
CA ILE A 502 9.84 0.70 -21.82
C ILE A 502 10.09 2.19 -22.08
N PRO A 503 10.47 2.59 -23.31
CA PRO A 503 10.59 4.00 -23.68
C PRO A 503 9.29 4.77 -23.47
N GLU A 504 9.35 5.92 -22.79
CA GLU A 504 8.18 6.77 -22.49
C GLU A 504 7.37 7.14 -23.75
N VAL A 505 8.04 7.25 -24.90
CA VAL A 505 7.42 7.59 -26.20
C VAL A 505 6.34 6.59 -26.64
N PHE A 506 6.34 5.36 -26.11
CA PHE A 506 5.33 4.36 -26.43
C PHE A 506 4.02 4.53 -25.64
N GLY A 507 4.01 5.35 -24.58
CA GLY A 507 2.77 5.75 -23.90
C GLY A 507 2.03 4.64 -23.14
N TYR A 508 2.69 3.52 -22.84
CA TYR A 508 2.09 2.41 -22.09
C TYR A 508 2.00 2.62 -20.58
N GLU A 509 2.50 3.74 -20.06
CA GLU A 509 2.55 3.99 -18.63
C GLU A 509 1.15 4.15 -18.05
N THR A 510 0.75 3.23 -17.16
CA THR A 510 -0.57 3.26 -16.51
C THR A 510 -0.54 3.81 -15.09
N GLY A 511 0.65 4.10 -14.55
CA GLY A 511 0.85 4.74 -13.24
C GLY A 511 2.24 4.50 -12.64
N VAL A 512 2.62 5.32 -11.65
CA VAL A 512 3.89 5.22 -10.92
C VAL A 512 3.69 4.45 -9.62
N TYR A 513 4.43 3.36 -9.43
CA TYR A 513 4.44 2.62 -8.17
C TYR A 513 5.48 3.21 -7.21
N ASN A 514 5.01 3.90 -6.16
CA ASN A 514 5.82 4.48 -5.09
C ASN A 514 5.34 3.97 -3.73
N ALA A 515 5.48 2.68 -3.45
CA ALA A 515 5.22 2.14 -2.11
C ALA A 515 6.54 2.00 -1.33
N LYS A 516 6.52 2.42 -0.07
CA LYS A 516 7.57 2.08 0.91
C LYS A 516 7.12 0.80 1.63
N PHE A 517 8.00 -0.18 1.77
CA PHE A 517 7.71 -1.43 2.46
C PHE A 517 7.41 -1.19 3.96
N ASP A 518 6.20 -1.55 4.40
CA ASP A 518 5.77 -1.60 5.80
C ASP A 518 4.75 -2.73 5.93
N ILE A 519 4.99 -3.69 6.83
CA ILE A 519 4.15 -4.90 6.87
C ILE A 519 2.72 -4.63 7.35
N LYS A 520 2.51 -3.63 8.22
CA LYS A 520 1.16 -3.25 8.65
C LYS A 520 0.41 -2.66 7.47
N ASN A 521 1.03 -1.73 6.75
CA ASN A 521 0.46 -1.13 5.55
C ASN A 521 0.19 -2.18 4.46
N LEU A 522 1.08 -3.16 4.30
CA LEU A 522 0.88 -4.27 3.35
C LEU A 522 -0.34 -5.12 3.74
N ILE A 523 -0.48 -5.49 5.01
CA ILE A 523 -1.65 -6.25 5.48
C ILE A 523 -2.93 -5.43 5.31
N SER A 524 -2.91 -4.15 5.68
CA SER A 524 -4.06 -3.25 5.48
C SER A 524 -4.45 -3.13 4.01
N SER A 525 -3.47 -2.92 3.14
CA SER A 525 -3.68 -2.81 1.69
C SER A 525 -4.08 -4.14 1.05
N ALA A 526 -3.66 -5.27 1.64
CA ALA A 526 -4.00 -6.60 1.14
C ALA A 526 -5.49 -6.87 1.20
N SER A 527 -6.19 -6.37 2.22
CA SER A 527 -7.64 -6.50 2.31
C SER A 527 -8.36 -5.85 1.11
N ASP A 528 -7.88 -4.68 0.67
CA ASP A 528 -8.37 -3.97 -0.50
C ASP A 528 -7.97 -4.67 -1.81
N LEU A 529 -6.77 -5.25 -1.86
CA LEU A 529 -6.25 -5.98 -3.03
C LEU A 529 -7.16 -7.15 -3.43
N PHE A 530 -7.76 -7.87 -2.48
CA PHE A 530 -8.67 -8.99 -2.76
C PHE A 530 -10.09 -8.58 -3.19
N THR A 531 -10.49 -7.32 -2.97
CA THR A 531 -11.82 -6.83 -3.37
C THR A 531 -11.98 -6.60 -4.87
N ILE A 532 -10.87 -6.63 -5.64
CA ILE A 532 -10.83 -6.28 -7.07
C ILE A 532 -11.61 -7.30 -7.92
N ASN A 533 -11.62 -8.58 -7.55
CA ASN A 533 -12.37 -9.62 -8.24
C ASN A 533 -13.10 -10.53 -7.25
N GLY A 534 -14.28 -10.12 -6.80
CA GLY A 534 -15.22 -11.09 -6.25
C GLY A 534 -15.55 -12.12 -7.34
N LEU A 535 -15.05 -13.35 -7.22
CA LEU A 535 -15.30 -14.50 -8.14
C LEU A 535 -16.80 -14.88 -8.27
N LYS A 536 -17.69 -14.08 -7.69
CA LYS A 536 -19.14 -14.24 -7.69
C LYS A 536 -19.72 -13.72 -9.02
N ASN A 537 -19.85 -14.63 -9.99
CA ASN A 537 -21.02 -14.82 -10.88
C ASN A 537 -20.80 -14.93 -12.40
N GLU A 538 -19.59 -15.09 -12.94
CA GLU A 538 -19.43 -15.46 -14.36
C GLU A 538 -18.30 -16.47 -14.58
N ALA A 539 -18.62 -17.76 -14.45
CA ALA A 539 -17.69 -18.88 -14.69
C ALA A 539 -16.95 -18.78 -16.04
N ASN A 540 -17.60 -18.24 -17.08
CA ASN A 540 -16.99 -18.03 -18.39
C ASN A 540 -15.92 -16.93 -18.39
N LYS A 541 -16.10 -15.85 -17.61
CA LYS A 541 -15.09 -14.77 -17.50
C LYS A 541 -13.87 -15.23 -16.72
N LEU A 542 -14.06 -16.01 -15.66
CA LEU A 542 -12.95 -16.61 -14.91
C LEU A 542 -12.16 -17.58 -15.79
N LEU A 543 -12.86 -18.44 -16.55
CA LEU A 543 -12.20 -19.38 -17.46
C LEU A 543 -11.36 -18.66 -18.52
N LEU A 544 -11.90 -17.59 -19.13
CA LEU A 544 -11.18 -16.78 -20.11
C LEU A 544 -9.97 -16.06 -19.50
N LYS A 545 -10.11 -15.58 -18.26
CA LYS A 545 -8.99 -14.99 -17.52
C LYS A 545 -7.91 -16.04 -17.22
N LEU A 546 -8.30 -17.23 -16.77
CA LEU A 546 -7.37 -18.36 -16.59
C LEU A 546 -6.68 -18.72 -17.90
N TYR A 547 -7.39 -18.68 -19.03
CA TYR A 547 -6.80 -18.88 -20.35
C TYR A 547 -5.71 -17.87 -20.67
N THR A 548 -5.97 -16.60 -20.38
CA THR A 548 -5.02 -15.52 -20.59
C THR A 548 -3.81 -15.66 -19.67
N VAL A 549 -4.01 -15.93 -18.38
CA VAL A 549 -2.91 -16.12 -17.43
C VAL A 549 -2.04 -17.32 -17.84
N GLU A 550 -2.61 -18.49 -18.12
CA GLU A 550 -1.82 -19.65 -18.55
C GLU A 550 -1.10 -19.42 -19.88
N TYR A 551 -1.70 -18.64 -20.78
CA TYR A 551 -1.05 -18.19 -22.01
C TYR A 551 0.16 -17.32 -21.69
N ASP A 552 -0.01 -16.31 -20.84
CA ASP A 552 1.04 -15.36 -20.45
C ASP A 552 2.23 -16.08 -19.81
N PHE A 553 1.99 -16.99 -18.86
CA PHE A 553 3.04 -17.81 -18.25
C PHE A 553 3.77 -18.72 -19.25
N GLY A 554 3.06 -19.14 -20.29
CA GLY A 554 3.63 -19.93 -21.36
C GLY A 554 4.39 -19.12 -22.42
N MET A 555 4.25 -17.79 -22.46
CA MET A 555 4.85 -16.95 -23.50
C MET A 555 5.90 -15.97 -22.96
N PHE A 556 5.77 -15.56 -21.70
CA PHE A 556 6.57 -14.50 -21.12
C PHE A 556 7.43 -15.00 -19.96
N SER A 557 8.54 -14.28 -19.75
CA SER A 557 9.51 -14.55 -18.70
C SER A 557 9.18 -13.84 -17.38
N SER A 558 9.52 -14.49 -16.28
CA SER A 558 9.48 -13.97 -14.92
C SER A 558 10.88 -13.67 -14.40
N ARG A 559 10.97 -13.01 -13.25
CA ARG A 559 12.23 -12.78 -12.51
C ARG A 559 13.06 -14.05 -12.36
N THR A 560 12.43 -15.20 -12.22
CA THR A 560 13.11 -16.49 -11.97
C THR A 560 13.41 -17.30 -13.22
N THR A 561 12.98 -16.84 -14.41
CA THR A 561 13.28 -17.52 -15.68
C THR A 561 14.80 -17.63 -15.90
N ASN A 562 15.27 -18.86 -16.10
CA ASN A 562 16.68 -19.21 -16.31
C ASN A 562 17.65 -18.70 -15.21
N ILE A 563 17.18 -18.52 -13.96
CA ILE A 563 18.05 -18.16 -12.83
C ILE A 563 19.01 -19.30 -12.45
N LYS A 564 18.60 -20.55 -12.62
CA LYS A 564 19.42 -21.73 -12.32
C LYS A 564 20.17 -22.17 -13.58
N GLU A 565 21.47 -21.89 -13.65
CA GLU A 565 22.33 -22.20 -14.82
C GLU A 565 22.35 -23.69 -15.22
N THR A 566 21.96 -24.59 -14.31
CA THR A 566 21.98 -26.04 -14.52
C THR A 566 20.70 -26.60 -15.12
N GLU A 567 19.62 -25.81 -15.19
CA GLU A 567 18.32 -26.26 -15.72
C GLU A 567 18.23 -26.03 -17.24
N GLU A 568 17.36 -26.80 -17.90
CA GLU A 568 17.04 -26.54 -19.31
C GLU A 568 16.45 -25.14 -19.44
N LYS A 569 16.85 -24.43 -20.50
CA LYS A 569 16.36 -23.08 -20.71
C LYS A 569 14.86 -23.11 -20.99
N ALA A 570 14.13 -22.19 -20.38
CA ALA A 570 12.69 -22.06 -20.57
C ALA A 570 12.35 -21.79 -22.05
N GLU A 571 11.35 -22.50 -22.55
CA GLU A 571 10.80 -22.34 -23.89
C GLU A 571 9.35 -21.82 -23.82
N SER A 572 8.95 -21.02 -24.79
CA SER A 572 7.55 -20.59 -24.96
C SER A 572 6.64 -21.75 -25.39
N LEU A 573 5.32 -21.58 -25.31
CA LEU A 573 4.32 -22.54 -25.83
C LEU A 573 4.43 -22.81 -27.34
N THR A 574 5.16 -21.95 -28.05
CA THR A 574 5.48 -22.06 -29.48
C THR A 574 6.85 -22.69 -29.75
N GLY A 575 7.62 -23.03 -28.71
CA GLY A 575 8.90 -23.74 -28.80
C GLY A 575 10.12 -22.83 -29.01
N TYR A 576 10.02 -21.55 -28.65
CA TYR A 576 11.14 -20.61 -28.73
C TYR A 576 11.77 -20.41 -27.36
N GLU A 577 13.11 -20.48 -27.28
CA GLU A 577 13.85 -20.18 -26.05
C GLU A 577 13.57 -18.75 -25.58
N MET A 578 13.07 -18.59 -24.34
CA MET A 578 12.84 -17.28 -23.74
C MET A 578 14.19 -16.62 -23.45
N ASN A 579 14.43 -15.47 -24.07
CA ASN A 579 15.70 -14.76 -23.95
C ASN A 579 15.55 -13.27 -24.29
N ARG A 580 16.57 -12.49 -23.91
CA ARG A 580 16.61 -11.02 -24.03
C ARG A 580 16.55 -10.47 -25.46
N ARG A 581 16.69 -11.28 -26.51
CA ARG A 581 16.57 -10.85 -27.91
C ARG A 581 15.13 -10.90 -28.41
N ILE A 582 14.36 -11.89 -27.92
CA ILE A 582 12.95 -12.09 -28.27
C ILE A 582 12.06 -11.35 -27.26
N ASN A 583 12.34 -11.51 -25.97
CA ASN A 583 11.62 -10.92 -24.86
C ASN A 583 12.25 -9.57 -24.50
N TYR A 584 11.55 -8.48 -24.76
CA TYR A 584 12.05 -7.11 -24.59
C TYR A 584 12.33 -6.81 -23.11
N LEU A 585 11.38 -7.14 -22.23
CA LEU A 585 11.48 -7.00 -20.77
C LEU A 585 11.95 -8.29 -20.10
N TYR A 586 12.78 -9.10 -20.77
CA TYR A 586 13.20 -10.41 -20.26
C TYR A 586 13.56 -10.39 -18.76
N GLN A 587 12.94 -11.29 -17.98
CA GLN A 587 12.95 -11.38 -16.51
C GLN A 587 12.15 -10.29 -15.75
N ALA A 588 11.24 -9.59 -16.41
CA ALA A 588 10.32 -8.63 -15.82
C ALA A 588 8.94 -8.56 -16.53
N GLU A 589 8.64 -9.49 -17.45
CA GLU A 589 7.43 -9.41 -18.29
C GLU A 589 6.17 -9.78 -17.49
N LEU A 590 6.19 -10.89 -16.74
CA LEU A 590 5.05 -11.25 -15.89
C LEU A 590 4.81 -10.24 -14.77
N GLU A 591 5.88 -9.61 -14.28
CA GLU A 591 5.79 -8.53 -13.29
C GLU A 591 5.22 -7.25 -13.91
N TYR A 592 5.49 -6.98 -15.19
CA TYR A 592 4.83 -5.90 -15.94
C TYR A 592 3.31 -6.12 -16.03
N LEU A 593 2.85 -7.36 -16.24
CA LEU A 593 1.42 -7.67 -16.23
C LEU A 593 0.76 -7.29 -14.89
N LEU A 594 1.49 -7.41 -13.76
CA LEU A 594 1.02 -6.97 -12.44
C LEU A 594 1.17 -5.46 -12.21
N GLY A 595 2.32 -4.88 -12.57
CA GLY A 595 2.70 -3.49 -12.24
C GLY A 595 2.20 -2.45 -13.24
N GLY A 596 2.41 -2.68 -14.53
CA GLY A 596 2.03 -1.78 -15.62
C GLY A 596 2.83 -0.48 -15.71
N SER A 597 4.01 -0.42 -15.09
CA SER A 597 4.97 0.69 -15.19
C SER A 597 5.89 0.50 -16.40
N ASN A 598 6.40 1.61 -16.94
CA ASN A 598 7.47 1.56 -17.93
C ASN A 598 8.82 1.13 -17.33
N SER A 599 9.00 1.26 -16.01
CA SER A 599 10.22 0.82 -15.35
C SER A 599 10.13 -0.64 -14.90
N SER A 600 11.04 -1.48 -15.39
CA SER A 600 11.11 -2.89 -14.99
C SER A 600 11.41 -3.07 -13.50
N SER A 601 12.24 -2.19 -12.92
CA SER A 601 12.50 -2.20 -11.46
C SER A 601 11.22 -1.91 -10.67
N GLN A 602 10.40 -0.95 -11.11
CA GLN A 602 9.12 -0.67 -10.46
C GLN A 602 8.13 -1.83 -10.60
N ASN A 603 8.10 -2.52 -11.75
CA ASN A 603 7.25 -3.70 -11.93
C ASN A 603 7.66 -4.85 -10.99
N LEU A 604 8.97 -5.09 -10.85
CA LEU A 604 9.50 -6.10 -9.91
C LEU A 604 9.17 -5.75 -8.46
N ASN A 605 9.29 -4.47 -8.07
CA ASN A 605 8.86 -4.00 -6.75
C ASN A 605 7.34 -4.19 -6.54
N ALA A 606 6.52 -3.87 -7.54
CA ALA A 606 5.07 -4.04 -7.45
C ALA A 606 4.69 -5.52 -7.29
N ALA A 607 5.34 -6.42 -8.03
CA ALA A 607 5.15 -7.86 -7.90
C ALA A 607 5.59 -8.38 -6.52
N ARG A 608 6.77 -7.95 -6.06
CA ARG A 608 7.28 -8.24 -4.72
C ARG A 608 6.27 -7.86 -3.65
N ASP A 609 5.84 -6.60 -3.63
CA ASP A 609 5.04 -6.06 -2.55
C ASP A 609 3.63 -6.70 -2.53
N LYS A 610 3.06 -7.02 -3.71
CA LYS A 610 1.82 -7.80 -3.82
C LYS A 610 1.96 -9.23 -3.27
N ILE A 611 3.05 -9.92 -3.60
CA ILE A 611 3.33 -11.26 -3.04
C ILE A 611 3.51 -11.16 -1.52
N LEU A 612 4.33 -10.21 -1.07
CA LEU A 612 4.62 -9.98 0.35
C LEU A 612 3.36 -9.64 1.16
N ALA A 613 2.40 -8.91 0.60
CA ALA A 613 1.10 -8.64 1.21
C ALA A 613 0.35 -9.93 1.56
N VAL A 614 0.23 -10.85 0.60
CA VAL A 614 -0.43 -12.15 0.83
C VAL A 614 0.38 -13.00 1.80
N ARG A 615 1.71 -13.03 1.66
CA ARG A 615 2.61 -13.73 2.59
C ARG A 615 2.50 -13.21 4.02
N ALA A 616 2.35 -11.90 4.21
CA ALA A 616 2.24 -11.27 5.51
C ALA A 616 0.96 -11.70 6.23
N ILE A 617 -0.18 -11.76 5.53
CA ILE A 617 -1.44 -12.30 6.06
C ILE A 617 -1.25 -13.77 6.46
N SER A 618 -0.78 -14.61 5.53
CA SER A 618 -0.62 -16.04 5.80
C SER A 618 0.33 -16.31 6.96
N ASN A 619 1.48 -15.65 7.00
CA ASN A 619 2.47 -15.82 8.07
C ASN A 619 1.98 -15.27 9.41
N TYR A 620 1.18 -14.20 9.43
CA TYR A 620 0.53 -13.71 10.65
C TYR A 620 -0.50 -14.70 11.17
N THR A 621 -1.36 -15.25 10.29
CA THR A 621 -2.27 -16.36 10.60
C THR A 621 -1.51 -17.56 11.17
N SER A 622 -0.37 -17.91 10.58
CA SER A 622 0.50 -19.00 11.06
C SER A 622 1.03 -18.82 12.47
N THR A 623 1.13 -17.58 12.99
CA THR A 623 1.50 -17.36 14.41
C THR A 623 0.44 -17.88 15.38
N TYR A 624 -0.81 -18.01 14.94
CA TYR A 624 -1.89 -18.64 15.71
C TYR A 624 -1.99 -20.14 15.41
N SER A 625 -1.76 -20.54 14.16
CA SER A 625 -1.92 -21.93 13.71
C SER A 625 -0.79 -22.85 14.16
N ILE A 626 0.47 -22.38 14.15
CA ILE A 626 1.61 -23.20 14.57
C ILE A 626 1.65 -23.24 16.10
N LYS A 627 1.33 -24.42 16.65
CA LYS A 627 1.15 -24.64 18.10
C LYS A 627 2.36 -24.20 18.93
N GLU A 628 3.57 -24.52 18.50
CA GLU A 628 4.82 -24.19 19.18
C GLU A 628 5.01 -22.67 19.29
N ILE A 629 4.70 -21.94 18.21
CA ILE A 629 4.79 -20.47 18.17
C ILE A 629 3.69 -19.87 19.04
N ASN A 630 2.42 -20.25 18.81
CA ASN A 630 1.28 -19.68 19.50
C ASN A 630 1.36 -19.88 21.02
N SER A 631 1.64 -21.11 21.46
CA SER A 631 1.74 -21.41 22.91
C SER A 631 2.85 -20.64 23.61
N THR A 632 3.99 -20.44 22.93
CA THR A 632 5.12 -19.68 23.49
C THR A 632 4.83 -18.20 23.56
N ILE A 633 4.26 -17.62 22.51
CA ILE A 633 3.82 -16.21 22.49
C ILE A 633 2.81 -15.96 23.63
N VAL A 634 1.82 -16.84 23.78
CA VAL A 634 0.84 -16.76 24.88
C VAL A 634 1.51 -16.88 26.25
N GLN A 635 2.50 -17.77 26.41
CA GLN A 635 3.24 -17.94 27.67
C GLN A 635 4.05 -16.70 28.04
N ILE A 636 4.78 -16.10 27.09
CA ILE A 636 5.55 -14.87 27.32
C ILE A 636 4.58 -13.75 27.69
N SER A 637 3.50 -13.60 26.94
CA SER A 637 2.49 -12.54 27.15
C SER A 637 1.77 -12.70 28.50
N ALA A 638 1.51 -13.93 28.96
CA ALA A 638 0.91 -14.19 30.27
C ALA A 638 1.72 -13.60 31.43
N SER A 639 3.05 -13.60 31.34
CA SER A 639 3.91 -12.95 32.34
C SER A 639 3.80 -11.43 32.33
N ALA A 640 3.54 -10.82 31.16
CA ALA A 640 3.24 -9.39 31.05
C ALA A 640 1.84 -9.04 31.55
N TYR A 641 0.82 -9.86 31.27
CA TYR A 641 -0.53 -9.67 31.82
C TYR A 641 -0.55 -9.69 33.36
N ALA A 642 0.35 -10.45 33.99
CA ALA A 642 0.50 -10.47 35.44
C ALA A 642 1.08 -9.16 36.02
N ILE A 643 1.78 -8.38 35.19
CA ILE A 643 2.32 -7.07 35.56
C ILE A 643 1.26 -5.99 35.28
N ASN A 644 0.79 -5.92 34.03
CA ASN A 644 -0.17 -4.94 33.56
C ASN A 644 -0.90 -5.46 32.31
N PRO A 645 -2.25 -5.39 32.24
CA PRO A 645 -2.99 -5.91 31.10
C PRO A 645 -2.67 -5.25 29.75
N ILE A 646 -2.38 -3.95 29.75
CA ILE A 646 -1.99 -3.19 28.54
C ILE A 646 -0.64 -3.71 28.03
N LEU A 647 0.32 -3.95 28.95
CA LEU A 647 1.61 -4.55 28.60
C LEU A 647 1.45 -5.95 27.99
N GLY A 648 0.58 -6.78 28.56
CA GLY A 648 0.29 -8.12 28.04
C GLY A 648 -0.16 -8.14 26.58
N LEU A 649 -1.11 -7.27 26.22
CA LEU A 649 -1.62 -7.13 24.85
C LEU A 649 -0.52 -6.66 23.88
N THR A 650 0.26 -5.65 24.28
CA THR A 650 1.31 -5.09 23.40
C THR A 650 2.50 -6.03 23.20
N VAL A 651 2.87 -6.82 24.21
CA VAL A 651 3.90 -7.87 24.08
C VAL A 651 3.45 -8.94 23.09
N GLU A 652 2.20 -9.38 23.19
CA GLU A 652 1.66 -10.42 22.31
C GLU A 652 1.65 -9.97 20.84
N SER A 653 1.18 -8.75 20.59
CA SER A 653 1.15 -8.16 19.24
C SER A 653 2.56 -8.01 18.66
N ALA A 654 3.52 -7.48 19.44
CA ALA A 654 4.89 -7.28 18.99
C ALA A 654 5.55 -8.61 18.58
N LEU A 655 5.38 -9.68 19.37
CA LEU A 655 5.95 -11.00 19.07
C LEU A 655 5.35 -11.60 17.79
N ARG A 656 4.02 -11.53 17.62
CA ARG A 656 3.36 -12.05 16.40
C ARG A 656 3.82 -11.30 15.16
N LEU A 657 3.89 -9.97 15.22
CA LEU A 657 4.39 -9.14 14.13
C LEU A 657 5.86 -9.45 13.79
N ALA A 658 6.72 -9.60 14.79
CA ALA A 658 8.14 -9.90 14.56
C ALA A 658 8.34 -11.25 13.86
N VAL A 659 7.62 -12.28 14.29
CA VAL A 659 7.64 -13.61 13.65
C VAL A 659 7.10 -13.53 12.22
N ALA A 660 5.91 -12.95 12.03
CA ALA A 660 5.29 -12.82 10.72
C ALA A 660 6.16 -12.03 9.74
N THR A 661 6.82 -10.97 10.20
CA THR A 661 7.73 -10.14 9.39
C THR A 661 8.97 -10.94 8.99
N THR A 662 9.65 -11.56 9.96
CA THR A 662 10.87 -12.34 9.71
C THR A 662 10.64 -13.46 8.71
N GLU A 663 9.50 -14.13 8.85
CA GLU A 663 9.11 -15.22 7.98
C GLU A 663 8.76 -14.73 6.58
N THR A 664 8.03 -13.62 6.48
CA THR A 664 7.66 -12.96 5.20
C THR A 664 8.88 -12.51 4.40
N VAL A 665 9.88 -11.91 5.05
CA VAL A 665 11.14 -11.52 4.39
C VAL A 665 11.91 -12.76 3.92
N SER A 666 11.96 -13.80 4.74
CA SER A 666 12.68 -15.03 4.39
C SER A 666 12.00 -15.80 3.26
N ASP A 667 10.67 -15.77 3.19
CA ASP A 667 9.89 -16.32 2.08
C ASP A 667 10.27 -15.64 0.75
N TRP A 668 10.40 -14.31 0.76
CA TRP A 668 10.81 -13.57 -0.43
C TRP A 668 12.21 -13.92 -0.90
N ASP A 669 13.16 -14.05 0.02
CA ASP A 669 14.52 -14.49 -0.32
C ASP A 669 14.55 -15.88 -0.95
N ASN A 670 13.75 -16.81 -0.42
CA ASN A 670 13.61 -18.15 -1.00
C ASN A 670 12.97 -18.11 -2.40
N LEU A 671 11.86 -17.40 -2.56
CA LEU A 671 11.17 -17.28 -3.84
C LEU A 671 12.07 -16.66 -4.93
N LYS A 672 12.79 -15.57 -4.61
CA LYS A 672 13.76 -14.95 -5.53
C LYS A 672 14.89 -15.91 -5.94
N SER A 673 15.26 -16.84 -5.06
CA SER A 673 16.29 -17.85 -5.34
C SER A 673 15.75 -19.08 -6.10
N GLY A 674 14.47 -19.09 -6.48
CA GLY A 674 13.83 -20.21 -7.17
C GLY A 674 13.54 -21.42 -6.27
N LYS A 675 13.44 -21.22 -4.94
CA LYS A 675 12.97 -22.21 -3.96
C LYS A 675 11.46 -22.07 -3.75
N LYS A 676 10.80 -23.15 -3.29
CA LYS A 676 9.37 -23.16 -3.00
C LYS A 676 9.04 -22.68 -1.59
N VAL A 677 7.86 -22.09 -1.43
CA VAL A 677 7.32 -21.59 -0.16
C VAL A 677 5.86 -21.99 0.00
N VAL A 678 5.52 -22.58 1.14
CA VAL A 678 4.15 -22.98 1.48
C VAL A 678 3.26 -21.74 1.69
N LEU A 679 2.09 -21.72 1.05
CA LEU A 679 1.11 -20.64 1.14
C LEU A 679 0.60 -20.49 2.58
N THR A 680 -0.04 -21.52 3.14
CA THR A 680 -0.52 -21.48 4.52
C THR A 680 0.32 -22.39 5.41
N LYS A 681 1.10 -21.82 6.34
CA LYS A 681 1.97 -22.60 7.23
C LYS A 681 1.20 -23.03 8.47
N MET A 682 1.12 -24.34 8.70
CA MET A 682 0.32 -24.92 9.78
C MET A 682 1.17 -25.69 10.79
N LYS A 683 2.41 -26.05 10.42
CA LYS A 683 3.35 -26.78 11.26
C LYS A 683 4.74 -26.15 11.17
N LYS A 684 5.59 -26.43 12.16
CA LYS A 684 6.96 -25.90 12.20
C LYS A 684 7.82 -26.33 11.00
N GLU A 685 7.51 -27.47 10.38
CA GLU A 685 8.19 -27.96 9.18
C GLU A 685 7.87 -27.13 7.92
N ASP A 686 6.81 -26.31 7.96
CA ASP A 686 6.42 -25.44 6.85
C ASP A 686 7.18 -24.09 6.90
N LEU A 687 7.97 -23.84 7.95
CA LEU A 687 8.72 -22.60 8.15
C LEU A 687 9.97 -22.55 7.25
N THR A 688 10.17 -21.40 6.62
CA THR A 688 11.27 -21.08 5.72
C THR A 688 12.56 -20.79 6.47
N SER A 689 12.52 -20.05 7.57
CA SER A 689 13.74 -19.69 8.32
C SER A 689 13.49 -19.62 9.83
N PRO A 690 13.09 -20.75 10.45
CA PRO A 690 12.75 -20.80 11.88
C PRO A 690 13.90 -20.30 12.78
N GLY A 691 15.15 -20.51 12.37
CA GLY A 691 16.33 -20.08 13.12
C GLY A 691 16.48 -18.55 13.28
N LYS A 692 15.87 -17.73 12.40
CA LYS A 692 15.99 -16.27 12.46
C LYS A 692 15.19 -15.64 13.61
N PHE A 693 14.12 -16.29 14.08
CA PHE A 693 13.31 -15.82 15.20
C PHE A 693 13.20 -16.83 16.36
N ALA A 694 13.76 -18.03 16.24
CA ALA A 694 13.78 -19.04 17.31
C ALA A 694 14.34 -18.48 18.64
N ASN A 695 15.40 -17.68 18.58
CA ASN A 695 16.00 -17.02 19.74
C ASN A 695 15.06 -15.97 20.38
N LEU A 696 14.24 -15.28 19.59
CA LEU A 696 13.25 -14.34 20.13
C LEU A 696 12.25 -15.08 21.02
N LEU A 697 11.84 -16.28 20.62
CA LEU A 697 10.84 -17.07 21.35
C LEU A 697 11.46 -18.07 22.36
N ASP A 698 12.79 -18.19 22.43
CA ASP A 698 13.49 -19.20 23.22
C ASP A 698 13.01 -20.65 22.95
N ILE A 699 12.70 -20.96 21.67
CA ILE A 699 12.19 -22.27 21.25
C ILE A 699 13.12 -22.95 20.27
N ASP A 700 13.22 -24.27 20.39
CA ASP A 700 13.88 -25.09 19.39
C ASP A 700 12.91 -25.41 18.25
N LEU A 701 13.11 -24.71 17.14
CA LEU A 701 12.38 -24.93 15.88
C LEU A 701 13.23 -25.68 14.87
N SER A 702 14.20 -26.51 15.29
CA SER A 702 15.01 -27.30 14.37
C SER A 702 14.10 -28.05 13.37
N ALA A 703 14.12 -27.59 12.13
CA ALA A 703 13.36 -28.13 11.02
C ALA A 703 14.33 -28.43 9.88
N VAL A 704 14.04 -29.48 9.13
CA VAL A 704 14.77 -29.82 7.90
C VAL A 704 14.24 -28.90 6.81
N GLU A 705 15.12 -28.26 6.03
CA GLU A 705 14.71 -27.55 4.80
C GLU A 705 13.85 -28.51 3.95
N GLN A 706 12.60 -28.14 3.72
CA GLN A 706 11.71 -28.85 2.80
C GLN A 706 11.44 -27.97 1.60
N ASP A 707 11.79 -28.45 0.40
CA ASP A 707 11.41 -27.81 -0.85
C ASP A 707 9.97 -28.20 -1.19
N LYS A 708 9.02 -27.53 -0.53
CA LYS A 708 7.57 -27.75 -0.66
C LYS A 708 6.82 -26.43 -0.74
N GLY A 709 5.62 -26.50 -1.29
CA GLY A 709 4.77 -25.33 -1.51
C GLY A 709 4.87 -24.83 -2.94
N MET A 710 4.66 -23.53 -3.11
CA MET A 710 4.60 -22.89 -4.41
C MET A 710 5.91 -22.21 -4.77
N ASP A 711 6.30 -22.27 -6.03
CA ASP A 711 7.38 -21.45 -6.57
C ASP A 711 6.90 -20.01 -6.89
N TYR A 712 7.86 -19.18 -7.30
CA TYR A 712 7.62 -17.76 -7.61
C TYR A 712 6.55 -17.56 -8.69
N ASP A 713 6.59 -18.37 -9.73
CA ASP A 713 5.67 -18.29 -10.87
C ASP A 713 4.24 -18.65 -10.44
N GLN A 714 4.10 -19.68 -9.60
CA GLN A 714 2.80 -20.03 -9.01
C GLN A 714 2.24 -18.89 -8.12
N TYR A 715 3.08 -18.19 -7.35
CA TYR A 715 2.63 -17.00 -6.61
C TYR A 715 2.19 -15.87 -7.54
N LEU A 716 2.98 -15.54 -8.57
CA LEU A 716 2.62 -14.53 -9.57
C LEU A 716 1.29 -14.87 -10.26
N LYS A 717 1.06 -16.14 -10.57
CA LYS A 717 -0.17 -16.64 -11.23
C LYS A 717 -1.38 -16.30 -10.38
N ILE A 718 -1.33 -16.62 -9.10
CA ILE A 718 -2.39 -16.26 -8.15
C ILE A 718 -2.55 -14.74 -8.06
N MET A 719 -1.45 -13.98 -7.96
CA MET A 719 -1.53 -12.51 -7.91
C MET A 719 -2.18 -11.93 -9.16
N LEU A 720 -1.92 -12.47 -10.36
CA LEU A 720 -2.58 -12.03 -11.60
C LEU A 720 -4.07 -12.39 -11.60
N ILE A 721 -4.44 -13.55 -11.08
CA ILE A 721 -5.85 -13.96 -11.00
C ILE A 721 -6.64 -13.05 -10.05
N PHE A 722 -6.09 -12.70 -8.90
CA PHE A 722 -6.83 -11.93 -7.89
C PHE A 722 -6.66 -10.41 -8.02
N LEU A 723 -5.48 -9.93 -8.42
CA LEU A 723 -5.08 -8.51 -8.24
C LEU A 723 -5.02 -7.68 -9.53
N THR A 724 -5.51 -8.21 -10.65
CA THR A 724 -5.68 -7.45 -11.91
C THR A 724 -7.09 -7.65 -12.46
N THR A 725 -7.64 -6.69 -13.19
CA THR A 725 -8.87 -6.94 -13.95
C THR A 725 -8.54 -7.69 -15.26
N SER A 726 -9.53 -8.35 -15.86
CA SER A 726 -9.35 -8.97 -17.19
C SER A 726 -8.87 -7.94 -18.22
N ASP A 727 -9.49 -6.76 -18.27
CA ASP A 727 -9.10 -5.70 -19.20
C ASP A 727 -7.65 -5.23 -19.01
N GLN A 728 -7.21 -5.05 -17.76
CA GLN A 728 -5.83 -4.68 -17.48
C GLN A 728 -4.85 -5.76 -17.93
N LEU A 729 -5.19 -7.03 -17.67
CA LEU A 729 -4.36 -8.16 -18.07
C LEU A 729 -4.22 -8.21 -19.58
N THR A 730 -5.35 -8.26 -20.30
CA THR A 730 -5.39 -8.35 -21.76
C THR A 730 -4.68 -7.18 -22.43
N GLN A 731 -4.87 -5.95 -21.93
CA GLN A 731 -4.15 -4.78 -22.43
C GLN A 731 -2.63 -4.94 -22.29
N ARG A 732 -2.16 -5.35 -21.10
CA ARG A 732 -0.73 -5.48 -20.81
C ARG A 732 -0.11 -6.66 -21.55
N THR A 733 -0.83 -7.78 -21.72
CA THR A 733 -0.46 -8.89 -22.59
C THR A 733 -0.25 -8.39 -24.02
N GLY A 734 -1.18 -7.58 -24.53
CA GLY A 734 -1.02 -6.91 -25.82
C GLY A 734 0.27 -6.08 -25.90
N ASN A 735 0.52 -5.20 -24.93
CA ASN A 735 1.72 -4.37 -24.92
C ASN A 735 3.01 -5.21 -24.97
N LEU A 736 3.08 -6.34 -24.24
CA LEU A 736 4.23 -7.24 -24.29
C LEU A 736 4.39 -7.91 -25.65
N ILE A 737 3.29 -8.38 -26.27
CA ILE A 737 3.31 -8.94 -27.63
C ILE A 737 3.86 -7.90 -28.61
N GLU A 738 3.36 -6.66 -28.55
CA GLU A 738 3.80 -5.57 -29.42
C GLU A 738 5.30 -5.28 -29.25
N LEU A 739 5.79 -5.17 -28.01
CA LEU A 739 7.21 -4.96 -27.72
C LEU A 739 8.08 -6.10 -28.25
N ASN A 740 7.69 -7.34 -27.99
CA ASN A 740 8.49 -8.51 -28.32
C ASN A 740 8.53 -8.81 -29.82
N VAL A 741 7.40 -8.64 -30.52
CA VAL A 741 7.36 -8.75 -31.99
C VAL A 741 8.29 -7.71 -32.62
N ASN A 742 8.27 -6.46 -32.16
CA ASN A 742 9.18 -5.42 -32.65
C ASN A 742 10.65 -5.75 -32.33
N ALA A 743 10.95 -6.24 -31.12
CA ALA A 743 12.31 -6.64 -30.73
C ALA A 743 12.86 -7.78 -31.60
N ALA A 744 12.03 -8.79 -31.87
CA ALA A 744 12.37 -9.92 -32.73
C ALA A 744 12.53 -9.49 -34.20
N GLN A 745 11.65 -8.63 -34.71
CA GLN A 745 11.68 -8.15 -36.10
C GLN A 745 13.01 -7.48 -36.46
N ILE A 746 13.59 -6.72 -35.53
CA ILE A 746 14.87 -6.02 -35.75
C ILE A 746 16.10 -6.82 -35.28
N ASN A 747 15.92 -8.04 -34.77
CA ASN A 747 16.96 -8.82 -34.09
C ASN A 747 17.73 -8.00 -33.05
N LEU A 748 16.97 -7.43 -32.09
CA LEU A 748 17.50 -6.52 -31.09
C LEU A 748 18.68 -7.14 -30.33
N GLN A 749 19.79 -6.40 -30.21
CA GLN A 749 20.94 -6.83 -29.42
C GLN A 749 20.62 -6.79 -27.92
N GLU A 750 21.34 -7.57 -27.11
CA GLU A 750 21.05 -7.73 -25.68
C GLU A 750 21.05 -6.40 -24.90
N ASP A 751 21.96 -5.49 -25.24
CA ASP A 751 22.09 -4.15 -24.65
C ASP A 751 21.30 -3.05 -25.40
N GLY A 752 20.66 -3.38 -26.51
CA GLY A 752 19.87 -2.44 -27.30
C GLY A 752 18.52 -2.08 -26.67
N THR A 753 17.90 -0.99 -27.14
CA THR A 753 16.53 -0.57 -26.79
C THR A 753 15.73 -0.29 -28.06
N LEU A 754 14.40 -0.34 -27.98
CA LEU A 754 13.52 0.04 -29.08
C LEU A 754 13.40 1.56 -29.16
N THR A 755 13.44 2.11 -30.36
CA THR A 755 13.24 3.56 -30.59
C THR A 755 11.88 3.86 -31.23
N GLU A 756 11.32 2.89 -31.94
CA GLU A 756 10.06 2.99 -32.66
C GLU A 756 9.36 1.62 -32.69
N LEU A 757 8.05 1.63 -32.91
CA LEU A 757 7.20 0.44 -33.03
C LEU A 757 6.66 0.41 -34.46
N ASN A 758 7.23 -0.47 -35.27
CA ASN A 758 6.84 -0.71 -36.66
C ASN A 758 5.60 -1.61 -36.74
N PHE A 759 5.54 -2.61 -35.87
CA PHE A 759 4.34 -3.41 -35.65
C PHE A 759 3.51 -2.80 -34.52
N LYS A 760 2.20 -2.64 -34.74
CA LYS A 760 1.23 -2.19 -33.71
C LYS A 760 -0.01 -3.07 -33.67
N LEU A 761 -0.48 -3.46 -32.49
CA LEU A 761 -1.71 -4.24 -32.32
C LEU A 761 -2.95 -3.50 -32.79
N ASP A 762 -2.98 -2.16 -32.71
CA ASP A 762 -4.05 -1.31 -33.27
C ASP A 762 -4.22 -1.48 -34.79
N ASN A 763 -3.15 -1.87 -35.48
CA ASN A 763 -3.14 -2.10 -36.93
C ASN A 763 -3.17 -3.59 -37.30
N ALA A 764 -3.24 -4.48 -36.30
CA ALA A 764 -3.23 -5.92 -36.49
C ALA A 764 -4.67 -6.44 -36.66
N TYR A 765 -5.25 -6.20 -37.83
CA TYR A 765 -6.64 -6.56 -38.14
C TYR A 765 -6.83 -8.07 -38.34
N THR A 766 -7.89 -8.59 -37.75
CA THR A 766 -8.25 -10.02 -37.80
C THR A 766 -9.40 -10.31 -38.77
N ALA A 767 -10.09 -9.27 -39.23
CA ALA A 767 -11.20 -9.38 -40.18
C ALA A 767 -11.20 -8.26 -41.24
N VAL A 768 -11.64 -8.63 -42.43
CA VAL A 768 -11.71 -7.77 -43.62
C VAL A 768 -13.08 -7.89 -44.29
N ASN A 769 -13.59 -6.76 -44.75
CA ASN A 769 -14.66 -6.67 -45.73
C ASN A 769 -14.03 -6.68 -47.12
N ALA A 770 -14.29 -7.74 -47.87
CA ALA A 770 -13.93 -7.83 -49.27
C ALA A 770 -15.14 -7.50 -50.12
N SER A 771 -14.99 -6.55 -51.04
CA SER A 771 -16.05 -6.13 -51.93
C SER A 771 -15.70 -6.37 -53.39
N CYS A 772 -16.68 -6.87 -54.16
CA CYS A 772 -16.60 -6.97 -55.60
C CYS A 772 -17.69 -6.07 -56.21
N SER A 773 -17.26 -5.03 -56.90
CA SER A 773 -18.11 -4.14 -57.68
C SER A 773 -18.12 -4.59 -59.13
N VAL A 774 -19.30 -4.89 -59.67
CA VAL A 774 -19.46 -5.31 -61.06
C VAL A 774 -20.32 -4.29 -61.79
N LYS A 775 -19.80 -3.79 -62.92
CA LYS A 775 -20.54 -2.93 -63.85
C LYS A 775 -20.89 -3.69 -65.12
N LEU A 776 -22.16 -3.59 -65.52
CA LEU A 776 -22.74 -4.41 -66.59
C LEU A 776 -22.92 -3.61 -67.88
N GLY A 777 -22.62 -4.25 -69.01
CA GLY A 777 -23.12 -3.85 -70.33
C GLY A 777 -24.23 -4.79 -70.79
N PHE A 778 -25.37 -4.25 -71.25
CA PHE A 778 -26.43 -5.08 -71.82
C PHE A 778 -25.99 -5.63 -73.18
N VAL A 779 -26.10 -6.95 -73.39
CA VAL A 779 -25.66 -7.59 -74.65
C VAL A 779 -26.75 -7.56 -75.72
N VAL A 780 -28.03 -7.61 -75.34
CA VAL A 780 -29.12 -7.85 -76.30
C VAL A 780 -29.94 -6.59 -76.64
N MET A 781 -29.65 -5.44 -76.02
CA MET A 781 -30.42 -4.21 -76.24
C MET A 781 -29.55 -3.08 -76.84
N PRO A 782 -29.45 -2.95 -78.17
CA PRO A 782 -28.78 -1.81 -78.80
C PRO A 782 -29.50 -0.50 -78.42
N ASP A 783 -28.74 0.51 -78.00
CA ASP A 783 -29.25 1.82 -77.56
C ASP A 783 -30.31 2.44 -78.48
N GLN A 784 -30.12 2.30 -79.80
CA GLN A 784 -31.03 2.84 -80.80
C GLN A 784 -32.34 2.07 -80.91
N PHE A 785 -32.33 0.76 -80.63
CA PHE A 785 -33.51 -0.10 -80.66
C PHE A 785 -34.35 0.07 -79.38
N ALA A 786 -33.68 0.13 -78.23
CA ALA A 786 -34.29 0.40 -76.93
C ALA A 786 -35.12 1.70 -76.93
N ARG A 787 -34.56 2.78 -77.49
CA ARG A 787 -35.23 4.09 -77.63
C ARG A 787 -36.46 4.07 -78.54
N GLN A 788 -36.54 3.14 -79.49
CA GLN A 788 -37.64 3.07 -80.45
C GLN A 788 -38.81 2.22 -79.98
N VAL A 789 -38.57 1.28 -79.05
CA VAL A 789 -39.54 0.25 -78.65
C VAL A 789 -40.13 0.48 -77.26
N ILE A 790 -39.44 1.26 -76.41
CA ILE A 790 -39.79 1.48 -75.01
C ILE A 790 -40.09 2.98 -74.79
N ASP A 791 -41.05 3.29 -73.91
CA ASP A 791 -41.33 4.68 -73.49
C ASP A 791 -40.08 5.35 -72.89
N GLY A 792 -39.93 6.65 -73.10
CA GLY A 792 -38.75 7.44 -72.71
C GLY A 792 -38.42 7.35 -71.22
N GLY A 793 -39.43 7.23 -70.35
CA GLY A 793 -39.22 7.01 -68.91
C GLY A 793 -38.62 5.65 -68.58
N MET A 794 -39.13 4.57 -69.18
CA MET A 794 -38.60 3.21 -68.99
C MET A 794 -37.21 3.04 -69.63
N TYR A 795 -36.94 3.67 -70.78
CA TYR A 795 -35.60 3.69 -71.37
C TYR A 795 -34.59 4.42 -70.48
N GLN A 796 -34.98 5.55 -69.86
CA GLN A 796 -34.15 6.23 -68.86
C GLN A 796 -33.89 5.33 -67.64
N SER A 797 -34.89 4.66 -67.09
CA SER A 797 -34.67 3.73 -65.97
C SER A 797 -33.79 2.53 -66.34
N LEU A 798 -33.87 2.01 -67.58
CA LEU A 798 -33.01 0.94 -68.08
C LEU A 798 -31.55 1.40 -68.29
N THR A 799 -31.35 2.59 -68.85
CA THR A 799 -30.00 3.17 -69.02
C THR A 799 -29.38 3.63 -67.71
N GLU A 800 -30.19 4.03 -66.73
CA GLU A 800 -29.76 4.31 -65.37
C GLU A 800 -29.40 3.00 -64.64
N PHE A 801 -30.17 1.93 -64.84
CA PHE A 801 -29.87 0.58 -64.35
C PHE A 801 -28.58 0.01 -64.97
N GLU A 802 -28.31 0.23 -66.26
CA GLU A 802 -27.04 -0.13 -66.92
C GLU A 802 -25.84 0.65 -66.37
N LYS A 803 -26.05 1.89 -65.93
CA LYS A 803 -25.01 2.71 -65.29
C LYS A 803 -24.73 2.33 -63.84
N ASN A 804 -25.65 1.63 -63.18
CA ASN A 804 -25.52 1.25 -61.78
C ASN A 804 -24.57 0.05 -61.63
N GLY A 805 -23.44 0.26 -60.95
CA GLY A 805 -22.59 -0.84 -60.50
C GLY A 805 -23.21 -1.53 -59.29
N TYR A 806 -23.11 -2.87 -59.24
CA TYR A 806 -23.52 -3.66 -58.08
C TYR A 806 -22.30 -4.00 -57.24
N LYS A 807 -22.30 -3.54 -55.98
CA LYS A 807 -21.24 -3.85 -55.00
C LYS A 807 -21.74 -4.94 -54.06
N PHE A 808 -21.03 -6.06 -54.03
CA PHE A 808 -21.26 -7.17 -53.10
C PHE A 808 -20.13 -7.21 -52.09
N THR A 809 -20.46 -7.20 -50.79
CA THR A 809 -19.48 -7.22 -49.71
C THR A 809 -19.63 -8.50 -48.89
N VAL A 810 -18.51 -9.17 -48.64
CA VAL A 810 -18.42 -10.35 -47.77
C VAL A 810 -17.42 -10.04 -46.66
N THR A 811 -17.80 -10.35 -45.42
CA THR A 811 -16.92 -10.25 -44.26
C THR A 811 -16.23 -11.60 -44.03
N ARG A 812 -14.90 -11.56 -43.86
CA ARG A 812 -14.08 -12.72 -43.50
C ARG A 812 -13.15 -12.36 -42.35
N GLY A 813 -12.93 -13.30 -41.43
CA GLY A 813 -11.96 -13.19 -40.35
C GLY A 813 -11.35 -14.55 -40.04
N TYR A 814 -10.29 -14.55 -39.24
CA TYR A 814 -9.60 -15.76 -38.80
C TYR A 814 -10.43 -16.64 -37.87
#